data_AF-A0A8C6A2H4-F1
#
_entry.id   AF-A0A8C6A2H4-F1
#
_cell.length_a   1.000
_cell.length_b   1.000
_cell.length_c   1.000
_cell.angle_alpha   90.00
_cell.angle_beta   90.00
_cell.angle_gamma   90.00
#
_symmetry.space_group_name_H-M   'P 1'
#
loop_
_entity.id
_entity.type
_entity.pdbx_description
1 polymer ?
#
loop_
_entity_poly.entity_id
_entity_poly.type
_entity_poly.pdbx_seq_one_letter_code
_entity_poly.pdbx_strand_id
1 'polypeptide(L)'
;MATYRVKVATGTDFLSGTLDSISLTIVGTQGESHKQLLNHFGRDFATGAVDEYTVQCQQDLGELIIIRLHKERYSFFPKDPWYCNYVQICAPNGRVYHFPAYQWMDGYETLALREATGKTMADDSLPILLEHRQEEIRAKQDFYHWRVFVPGLPNYVHIPSYHPPVRRFRNPNRPEWNGYIPGFPILINIKATKFLNSNLRFSFVKTASFFFRLGPMSLAFKLRGLVDSKRSWKRLKDIKKIFPANKTVISEYVAEHWAEDTFFGYQYLNGINPGLICRCTRIPDKFPVTDDMVAPFLDEGTCLQAELEKGNIYLADYRILEGIPTVELNGQKQHHCAPLCLLYFNPQGNMMPIAIQLSQTPGPDCPIFLPSDSEWDWLLAKTWVRYAEFYSHEAISHLLETHLIAEAFCLALLRQLPMCHPLYKLLIPHTRFTVQINSIGRALLLNEGGLSARAMSLGLEGFAEVMVRALSELTYDSLYVPNDFVERGVQDLPGYYFRDDSLAVWDAMERYVTEIITYYYPNDAAVEGDPELQSWVQEIFKECLLGRESSGFPTCLRTVPELIRYVTIVMYTCSARHAAVNTGQLEYTAWMPNFPSSMRNPPMQAKGLTTLETYMDTLPDVKTTCIVLLVLWTLSREPDDKRPLGHFPDIHFVEEVPRRSMEAFRQRLSQISHNIRQRNKCLAVPYYYLDPVLIENSISI
;
A
#
# COMPACT_ATOMS: atom_id res chain seq x y z
N MET A 1 11.78 -37.26 37.34
CA MET A 1 10.70 -36.68 36.52
C MET A 1 10.82 -35.18 36.59
N ALA A 2 10.94 -34.54 35.44
CA ALA A 2 10.97 -33.08 35.30
C ALA A 2 9.57 -32.59 34.93
N THR A 3 9.12 -31.53 35.59
CA THR A 3 7.79 -30.96 35.38
C THR A 3 7.91 -29.59 34.70
N TYR A 4 7.26 -29.43 33.55
CA TYR A 4 7.19 -28.18 32.81
C TYR A 4 5.79 -27.60 32.91
N ARG A 5 5.67 -26.34 33.31
CA ARG A 5 4.38 -25.62 33.29
C ARG A 5 4.23 -24.88 31.98
N VAL A 6 3.17 -25.19 31.24
CA VAL A 6 2.93 -24.68 29.90
C VAL A 6 1.75 -23.74 29.93
N LYS A 7 1.89 -22.53 29.38
CA LYS A 7 0.78 -21.64 29.10
C LYS A 7 0.57 -21.54 27.60
N VAL A 8 -0.66 -21.73 27.14
CA VAL A 8 -1.01 -21.57 25.72
C VAL A 8 -2.02 -20.43 25.60
N ALA A 9 -1.68 -19.41 24.82
CA ALA A 9 -2.54 -18.26 24.60
C ALA A 9 -3.24 -18.38 23.24
N THR A 10 -4.57 -18.43 23.25
CA THR A 10 -5.41 -18.39 22.05
C THR A 10 -5.71 -16.96 21.65
N GLY A 11 -5.78 -16.69 20.35
CA GLY A 11 -6.10 -15.36 19.80
C GLY A 11 -7.37 -14.75 20.36
N THR A 12 -7.44 -13.42 20.41
CA THR A 12 -8.64 -12.68 20.85
C THR A 12 -9.65 -12.44 19.72
N ASP A 13 -9.24 -12.68 18.47
CA ASP A 13 -10.12 -12.52 17.31
C ASP A 13 -11.30 -13.49 17.36
N PHE A 14 -12.46 -13.03 16.85
CA PHE A 14 -13.63 -13.89 16.77
C PHE A 14 -13.33 -15.15 15.95
N LEU A 15 -13.75 -16.33 16.45
CA LEU A 15 -13.46 -17.66 15.87
C LEU A 15 -11.98 -18.09 15.92
N SER A 16 -11.17 -17.50 16.78
CA SER A 16 -9.79 -17.94 17.02
C SER A 16 -9.66 -19.26 17.79
N GLY A 17 -10.68 -19.62 18.58
CA GLY A 17 -10.65 -20.82 19.42
C GLY A 17 -11.01 -22.09 18.67
N THR A 18 -10.68 -23.24 19.26
CA THR A 18 -10.87 -24.55 18.63
C THR A 18 -11.51 -25.55 19.59
N LEU A 19 -12.15 -26.58 19.02
CA LEU A 19 -12.57 -27.79 19.74
C LEU A 19 -11.69 -29.00 19.41
N ASP A 20 -10.71 -28.85 18.52
CA ASP A 20 -9.78 -29.92 18.15
C ASP A 20 -8.78 -30.22 19.28
N SER A 21 -8.22 -31.44 19.22
CA SER A 21 -7.21 -31.88 20.18
C SER A 21 -5.89 -31.19 19.92
N ILE A 22 -5.35 -30.49 20.91
CA ILE A 22 -4.01 -29.91 20.85
C ILE A 22 -3.06 -30.74 21.72
N SER A 23 -1.97 -31.23 21.12
CA SER A 23 -0.88 -31.87 21.84
C SER A 23 0.41 -31.07 21.70
N LEU A 24 1.30 -31.21 22.68
CA LEU A 24 2.60 -30.56 22.71
C LEU A 24 3.72 -31.58 22.80
N THR A 25 4.77 -31.33 22.03
CA THR A 25 6.08 -31.94 22.22
C THR A 25 7.11 -30.85 22.49
N ILE A 26 7.90 -31.02 23.55
CA ILE A 26 8.95 -30.08 23.97
C ILE A 26 10.31 -30.66 23.57
N VAL A 27 11.10 -29.88 22.85
CA VAL A 27 12.45 -30.27 22.42
C VAL A 27 13.46 -29.38 23.14
N GLY A 28 14.38 -30.02 23.87
CA GLY A 28 15.49 -29.36 24.51
C GLY A 28 16.84 -29.95 24.08
N THR A 29 17.91 -29.29 24.50
CA THR A 29 19.30 -29.69 24.19
C THR A 29 19.69 -31.10 24.66
N GLN A 30 18.99 -31.65 25.66
CA GLN A 30 19.28 -32.97 26.24
C GLN A 30 18.23 -34.03 25.90
N GLY A 31 17.23 -33.70 25.09
CA GLY A 31 16.23 -34.66 24.63
C GLY A 31 14.89 -34.04 24.26
N GLU A 32 13.94 -34.90 23.96
CA GLU A 32 12.59 -34.54 23.53
C GLU A 32 11.56 -35.21 24.43
N SER A 33 10.47 -34.51 24.76
CA SER A 33 9.35 -35.10 25.48
C SER A 33 8.59 -36.08 24.58
N HIS A 34 7.85 -37.02 25.17
CA HIS A 34 6.77 -37.65 24.39
C HIS A 34 5.68 -36.62 24.10
N LYS A 35 4.94 -36.84 23.01
CA LYS A 35 3.75 -36.05 22.66
C LYS A 35 2.70 -36.18 23.76
N GLN A 36 2.30 -35.05 24.33
CA GLN A 36 1.33 -34.99 25.44
C GLN A 36 0.11 -34.18 25.04
N LEU A 37 -1.07 -34.74 25.25
CA LEU A 37 -2.33 -34.02 25.05
C LEU A 37 -2.44 -32.90 26.09
N LEU A 38 -2.71 -31.69 25.63
CA LEU A 38 -2.99 -30.55 26.49
C LEU A 38 -4.49 -30.49 26.75
N ASN A 39 -4.92 -30.97 27.91
CA ASN A 39 -6.33 -30.97 28.27
C ASN A 39 -6.58 -30.72 29.76
N HIS A 40 -7.70 -30.07 30.05
CA HIS A 40 -8.31 -29.96 31.36
C HIS A 40 -9.77 -30.39 31.34
N PHE A 41 -10.38 -30.43 32.53
CA PHE A 41 -11.82 -30.53 32.63
C PHE A 41 -12.46 -29.19 32.26
N GLY A 42 -13.18 -29.15 31.13
CA GLY A 42 -13.84 -27.94 30.65
C GLY A 42 -13.57 -27.70 29.16
N ARG A 43 -13.69 -26.44 28.73
CA ARG A 43 -13.36 -26.00 27.38
C ARG A 43 -11.98 -25.38 27.37
N ASP A 44 -11.01 -26.08 26.80
CA ASP A 44 -9.68 -25.56 26.49
C ASP A 44 -9.69 -24.73 25.19
N PHE A 45 -8.68 -23.87 25.00
CA PHE A 45 -8.42 -23.12 23.76
C PHE A 45 -9.59 -22.28 23.27
N ALA A 46 -10.36 -21.71 24.21
CA ALA A 46 -11.41 -20.77 23.89
C ALA A 46 -10.81 -19.44 23.37
N THR A 47 -11.55 -18.72 22.54
CA THR A 47 -11.14 -17.39 22.04
C THR A 47 -10.76 -16.47 23.21
N GLY A 48 -9.55 -15.94 23.18
CA GLY A 48 -8.96 -15.06 24.19
C GLY A 48 -8.47 -15.76 25.46
N ALA A 49 -8.54 -17.10 25.54
CA ALA A 49 -8.10 -17.84 26.71
C ALA A 49 -6.57 -17.94 26.81
N VAL A 50 -6.08 -18.01 28.05
CA VAL A 50 -4.71 -18.42 28.37
C VAL A 50 -4.81 -19.62 29.30
N ASP A 51 -4.58 -20.80 28.75
CA ASP A 51 -4.76 -22.07 29.46
C ASP A 51 -3.43 -22.59 30.00
N GLU A 52 -3.40 -23.12 31.22
CA GLU A 52 -2.17 -23.55 31.91
C GLU A 52 -2.12 -25.07 32.13
N TYR A 53 -1.21 -25.78 31.46
CA TYR A 53 -1.04 -27.23 31.54
C TYR A 53 0.24 -27.62 32.27
N THR A 54 0.32 -28.90 32.64
CA THR A 54 1.54 -29.51 33.18
C THR A 54 2.00 -30.64 32.26
N VAL A 55 3.24 -30.56 31.79
CA VAL A 55 3.87 -31.56 30.92
C VAL A 55 4.96 -32.27 31.71
N GLN A 56 4.88 -33.60 31.79
CA GLN A 56 5.78 -34.43 32.59
C GLN A 56 6.79 -35.12 31.69
N CYS A 57 8.07 -35.01 32.03
CA CYS A 57 9.18 -35.66 31.32
C CYS A 57 9.92 -36.61 32.25
N GLN A 58 10.46 -37.70 31.70
CA GLN A 58 11.23 -38.68 32.48
C GLN A 58 12.49 -38.02 33.09
N GLN A 59 13.16 -37.19 32.29
CA GLN A 59 14.34 -36.41 32.64
C GLN A 59 14.17 -34.94 32.26
N ASP A 60 15.06 -34.09 32.77
CA ASP A 60 15.17 -32.70 32.32
C ASP A 60 15.67 -32.67 30.87
N LEU A 61 15.05 -31.84 30.04
CA LEU A 61 15.34 -31.65 28.63
C LEU A 61 16.46 -30.61 28.40
N GLY A 62 16.93 -29.95 29.46
CA GLY A 62 17.94 -28.88 29.37
C GLY A 62 17.36 -27.57 28.82
N GLU A 63 18.18 -26.83 28.07
CA GLU A 63 17.73 -25.60 27.40
C GLU A 63 16.68 -25.93 26.33
N LEU A 64 15.51 -25.29 26.40
CA LEU A 64 14.41 -25.52 25.46
C LEU A 64 14.65 -24.74 24.17
N ILE A 65 14.54 -25.42 23.03
CA ILE A 65 14.92 -24.85 21.72
C ILE A 65 13.76 -24.81 20.74
N ILE A 66 12.92 -25.85 20.71
CA ILE A 66 11.78 -25.99 19.79
C ILE A 66 10.60 -26.57 20.57
N ILE A 67 9.40 -26.16 20.20
CA ILE A 67 8.18 -26.88 20.54
C ILE A 67 7.47 -27.33 19.27
N ARG A 68 6.74 -28.43 19.35
CA ARG A 68 5.83 -28.89 18.29
C ARG A 68 4.41 -28.89 18.82
N LEU A 69 3.58 -28.02 18.27
CA LEU A 69 2.14 -28.00 18.50
C LEU A 69 1.48 -28.89 17.45
N HIS A 70 0.77 -29.91 17.90
CA HIS A 70 0.04 -30.84 17.04
C HIS A 70 -1.44 -30.55 17.17
N LYS A 71 -2.09 -30.18 16.08
CA LYS A 71 -3.54 -30.03 16.01
C LYS A 71 -4.12 -31.25 15.32
N GLU A 72 -5.03 -31.95 16.00
CA GLU A 72 -5.60 -33.21 15.53
C GLU A 72 -7.10 -33.26 15.74
N ARG A 73 -7.76 -34.14 14.99
CA ARG A 73 -9.21 -34.27 15.03
C ARG A 73 -9.70 -34.62 16.43
N TYR A 74 -10.62 -33.82 16.96
CA TYR A 74 -11.40 -34.24 18.12
C TYR A 74 -12.64 -35.02 17.69
N SER A 75 -12.59 -36.35 17.85
CA SER A 75 -13.73 -37.25 17.61
C SER A 75 -14.34 -37.09 16.19
N PHE A 76 -15.66 -36.95 16.06
CA PHE A 76 -16.38 -36.80 14.79
C PHE A 76 -16.67 -35.35 14.39
N PHE A 77 -16.20 -34.35 15.15
CA PHE A 77 -16.44 -32.94 14.84
C PHE A 77 -15.80 -32.52 13.50
N PRO A 78 -16.37 -31.50 12.82
CA PRO A 78 -15.79 -30.92 11.62
C PRO A 78 -14.50 -30.16 11.96
N LYS A 79 -13.57 -30.12 11.00
CA LYS A 79 -12.32 -29.35 11.08
C LYS A 79 -12.65 -27.88 11.35
N ASP A 80 -12.09 -27.31 12.41
CA ASP A 80 -12.07 -25.87 12.69
C ASP A 80 -10.63 -25.32 12.64
N PRO A 81 -10.43 -24.02 12.37
CA PRO A 81 -9.12 -23.39 12.47
C PRO A 81 -8.84 -22.97 13.93
N TRP A 82 -7.57 -22.87 14.31
CA TRP A 82 -7.15 -22.36 15.62
C TRP A 82 -6.09 -21.27 15.47
N TYR A 83 -6.27 -20.12 16.09
CA TYR A 83 -5.24 -19.07 16.13
C TYR A 83 -4.48 -19.12 17.45
N CYS A 84 -3.21 -19.52 17.39
CA CYS A 84 -2.33 -19.51 18.54
C CYS A 84 -1.55 -18.18 18.57
N ASN A 85 -1.63 -17.44 19.68
CA ASN A 85 -0.79 -16.27 19.90
C ASN A 85 0.64 -16.71 20.25
N TYR A 86 0.78 -17.49 21.31
CA TYR A 86 2.08 -17.95 21.80
C TYR A 86 1.94 -19.13 22.77
N VAL A 87 3.08 -19.78 23.03
CA VAL A 87 3.25 -20.73 24.14
C VAL A 87 4.35 -20.22 25.07
N GLN A 88 4.13 -20.27 26.38
CA GLN A 88 5.17 -20.02 27.38
C GLN A 88 5.42 -21.29 28.19
N ILE A 89 6.68 -21.60 28.44
CA ILE A 89 7.05 -22.79 29.22
C ILE A 89 7.95 -22.38 30.38
N CYS A 90 7.50 -22.62 31.60
CA CYS A 90 8.33 -22.52 32.80
C CYS A 90 8.98 -23.88 33.06
N ALA A 91 10.30 -23.93 32.92
CA ALA A 91 11.11 -25.12 33.16
C ALA A 91 11.29 -25.41 34.67
N PRO A 92 11.72 -26.63 35.05
CA PRO A 92 11.93 -27.00 36.46
C PRO A 92 12.86 -26.07 37.24
N ASN A 93 13.80 -25.43 36.55
CA ASN A 93 14.73 -24.45 37.12
C ASN A 93 14.14 -23.04 37.30
N GLY A 94 12.86 -22.84 36.98
CA GLY A 94 12.15 -21.56 37.07
C GLY A 94 12.34 -20.63 35.87
N ARG A 95 13.16 -20.98 34.87
CA ARG A 95 13.33 -20.20 33.65
C ARG A 95 12.08 -20.30 32.77
N VAL A 96 11.63 -19.15 32.27
CA VAL A 96 10.48 -19.06 31.37
C VAL A 96 10.97 -18.84 29.93
N TYR A 97 10.51 -19.70 29.04
CA TYR A 97 10.76 -19.64 27.60
C TYR A 97 9.49 -19.16 26.89
N HIS A 98 9.64 -18.34 25.86
CA HIS A 98 8.53 -17.85 25.05
C HIS A 98 8.65 -18.36 23.61
N PHE A 99 7.55 -18.87 23.07
CA PHE A 99 7.47 -19.41 21.71
C PHE A 99 6.36 -18.66 20.97
N PRO A 100 6.70 -17.62 20.20
CA PRO A 100 5.73 -16.79 19.49
C PRO A 100 5.18 -17.58 18.29
N ALA A 101 3.85 -17.61 18.15
CA ALA A 101 3.18 -18.32 17.06
C ALA A 101 2.49 -17.35 16.10
N TYR A 102 1.60 -16.50 16.62
CA TYR A 102 0.77 -15.50 15.94
C TYR A 102 0.23 -15.94 14.57
N GLN A 103 -0.22 -17.18 14.48
CA GLN A 103 -0.69 -17.78 13.24
C GLN A 103 -1.84 -18.78 13.46
N TRP A 104 -2.65 -18.90 12.43
CA TRP A 104 -3.68 -19.90 12.26
C TRP A 104 -3.07 -21.25 11.91
N MET A 105 -3.51 -22.28 12.62
CA MET A 105 -3.36 -23.68 12.27
C MET A 105 -4.66 -24.15 11.58
N ASP A 106 -4.60 -24.32 10.26
CA ASP A 106 -5.69 -24.71 9.40
C ASP A 106 -5.76 -26.24 9.24
N GLY A 107 -6.40 -26.91 10.21
CA GLY A 107 -6.70 -28.34 10.13
C GLY A 107 -5.83 -29.21 10.97
N TYR A 108 -5.37 -30.33 10.40
CA TYR A 108 -4.53 -31.27 11.10
C TYR A 108 -3.10 -31.08 10.62
N GLU A 109 -2.32 -30.43 11.45
CA GLU A 109 -0.94 -30.06 11.13
C GLU A 109 -0.09 -30.05 12.40
N THR A 110 1.22 -30.05 12.19
CA THR A 110 2.20 -29.87 13.26
C THR A 110 2.95 -28.57 13.00
N LEU A 111 2.82 -27.62 13.93
CA LEU A 111 3.53 -26.35 13.88
C LEU A 111 4.74 -26.42 14.81
N ALA A 112 5.94 -26.33 14.23
CA ALA A 112 7.19 -26.28 14.97
C ALA A 112 7.60 -24.82 15.22
N LEU A 113 7.72 -24.42 16.48
CA LEU A 113 8.04 -23.06 16.89
C LEU A 113 9.37 -23.02 17.65
N ARG A 114 10.17 -21.99 17.36
CA ARG A 114 11.43 -21.73 18.07
C ARG A 114 11.21 -20.78 19.24
N GLU A 115 12.13 -20.84 20.19
CA GLU A 115 12.23 -19.84 21.25
C GLU A 115 12.34 -18.43 20.63
N ALA A 116 11.77 -17.44 21.30
CA ALA A 116 11.50 -16.12 20.76
C ALA A 116 12.74 -15.29 20.37
N THR A 117 13.93 -15.61 20.88
CA THR A 117 15.16 -14.87 20.58
C THR A 117 15.41 -14.81 19.06
N GLY A 118 15.66 -13.62 18.54
CA GLY A 118 16.05 -13.41 17.15
C GLY A 118 17.38 -14.07 16.83
N LYS A 119 17.42 -14.86 15.75
CA LYS A 119 18.58 -15.64 15.35
C LYS A 119 18.79 -15.57 13.83
N THR A 120 19.99 -15.17 13.41
CA THR A 120 20.49 -15.39 12.05
C THR A 120 20.92 -16.86 11.89
N MET A 121 21.21 -17.30 10.67
CA MET A 121 21.74 -18.66 10.47
C MET A 121 23.07 -18.88 11.20
N ALA A 122 23.92 -17.85 11.29
CA ALA A 122 25.22 -17.93 11.95
C ALA A 122 25.12 -18.16 13.47
N ASP A 123 23.99 -17.82 14.09
CA ASP A 123 23.76 -18.03 15.52
C ASP A 123 23.39 -19.48 15.87
N ASP A 124 23.02 -20.30 14.89
CA ASP A 124 22.54 -21.66 15.10
C ASP A 124 23.70 -22.67 15.02
N SER A 125 24.08 -23.22 16.18
CA SER A 125 25.14 -24.24 16.29
C SER A 125 24.64 -25.68 16.37
N LEU A 126 23.37 -25.89 16.70
CA LEU A 126 22.79 -27.23 16.83
C LEU A 126 22.19 -27.70 15.49
N PRO A 127 22.51 -28.92 15.02
CA PRO A 127 21.99 -29.43 13.74
C PRO A 127 20.47 -29.38 13.60
N ILE A 128 19.73 -29.67 14.67
CA ILE A 128 18.26 -29.64 14.70
C ILE A 128 17.69 -28.23 14.44
N LEU A 129 18.40 -27.17 14.83
CA LEU A 129 17.97 -25.79 14.62
C LEU A 129 18.16 -25.39 13.16
N LEU A 130 19.27 -25.81 12.54
CA LEU A 130 19.54 -25.62 11.11
C LEU A 130 18.55 -26.41 10.24
N GLU A 131 18.25 -27.66 10.62
CA GLU A 131 17.26 -28.49 9.93
C GLU A 131 15.86 -27.88 10.00
N HIS A 132 15.41 -27.48 11.20
CA HIS A 132 14.11 -26.79 11.37
C HIS A 132 14.00 -25.56 10.48
N ARG A 133 15.03 -24.72 10.45
CA ARG A 133 15.09 -23.50 9.64
C ARG A 133 14.93 -23.80 8.13
N GLN A 134 15.66 -24.80 7.64
CA GLN A 134 15.59 -25.24 6.24
C GLN A 134 14.24 -25.88 5.88
N GLU A 135 13.64 -26.66 6.78
CA GLU A 135 12.30 -27.23 6.60
C GLU A 135 11.23 -26.16 6.59
N GLU A 136 11.31 -25.17 7.49
CA GLU A 136 10.39 -24.05 7.56
C GLU A 136 10.41 -23.25 6.25
N ILE A 137 11.60 -22.87 5.76
CA ILE A 137 11.73 -22.15 4.48
C ILE A 137 11.17 -22.98 3.32
N ARG A 138 11.53 -24.27 3.22
CA ARG A 138 11.01 -25.15 2.17
C ARG A 138 9.49 -25.23 2.20
N ALA A 139 8.89 -25.45 3.37
CA ALA A 139 7.44 -25.48 3.53
C ALA A 139 6.78 -24.15 3.11
N LYS A 140 7.37 -23.00 3.46
CA LYS A 140 6.87 -21.69 3.01
C LYS A 140 7.02 -21.50 1.51
N GLN A 141 8.12 -21.94 0.89
CA GLN A 141 8.33 -21.84 -0.56
C GLN A 141 7.39 -22.75 -1.37
N ASP A 142 7.07 -23.94 -0.82
CA ASP A 142 6.11 -24.88 -1.37
C ASP A 142 4.66 -24.40 -1.19
N PHE A 143 4.40 -23.56 -0.19
CA PHE A 143 3.08 -23.04 0.10
C PHE A 143 2.76 -21.73 -0.64
N TYR A 144 3.70 -20.78 -0.59
CA TYR A 144 3.57 -19.46 -1.19
C TYR A 144 4.25 -19.43 -2.55
N HIS A 145 3.49 -19.46 -3.64
CA HIS A 145 4.06 -19.37 -4.98
C HIS A 145 3.84 -18.00 -5.62
N TRP A 146 4.80 -17.58 -6.44
CA TRP A 146 4.66 -16.44 -7.32
C TRP A 146 3.78 -16.79 -8.53
N ARG A 147 3.05 -15.81 -9.02
CA ARG A 147 2.34 -15.85 -10.29
C ARG A 147 2.54 -14.53 -11.02
N VAL A 148 2.68 -14.60 -12.33
CA VAL A 148 2.69 -13.40 -13.18
C VAL A 148 1.32 -12.73 -13.09
N PHE A 149 1.30 -11.45 -12.68
CA PHE A 149 0.09 -10.64 -12.70
C PHE A 149 -0.17 -10.14 -14.12
N VAL A 150 0.72 -9.29 -14.59
CA VAL A 150 0.68 -8.58 -15.88
C VAL A 150 2.12 -8.53 -16.35
N PRO A 151 2.42 -8.87 -17.61
CA PRO A 151 3.76 -8.68 -18.13
C PRO A 151 4.22 -7.22 -17.92
N GLY A 152 5.34 -7.05 -17.22
CA GLY A 152 5.86 -5.71 -16.89
C GLY A 152 5.40 -5.13 -15.55
N LEU A 153 4.61 -5.84 -14.74
CA LEU A 153 4.28 -5.48 -13.35
C LEU A 153 4.88 -6.48 -12.34
N PRO A 154 4.99 -6.12 -11.04
CA PRO A 154 5.43 -7.06 -10.02
C PRO A 154 4.60 -8.34 -10.03
N ASN A 155 5.26 -9.49 -9.84
CA ASN A 155 4.58 -10.76 -9.64
C ASN A 155 3.81 -10.74 -8.31
N TYR A 156 2.83 -11.62 -8.15
CA TYR A 156 1.95 -11.64 -6.99
C TYR A 156 1.71 -13.05 -6.46
N VAL A 157 0.98 -13.16 -5.34
CA VAL A 157 0.69 -14.47 -4.74
C VAL A 157 -0.24 -15.34 -5.61
N HIS A 158 0.15 -16.59 -5.84
CA HIS A 158 -0.69 -17.60 -6.45
C HIS A 158 -1.79 -18.05 -5.47
N ILE A 159 -3.06 -18.05 -5.91
CA ILE A 159 -4.20 -18.60 -5.14
C ILE A 159 -4.58 -19.98 -5.71
N PRO A 160 -4.19 -21.10 -5.07
CA PRO A 160 -4.24 -22.44 -5.68
C PRO A 160 -5.64 -22.96 -6.02
N SER A 161 -6.66 -22.58 -5.25
CA SER A 161 -7.99 -23.19 -5.35
C SER A 161 -8.95 -22.52 -6.34
N TYR A 162 -8.49 -21.54 -7.13
CA TYR A 162 -9.36 -20.84 -8.07
C TYR A 162 -9.17 -21.30 -9.52
N HIS A 163 -10.19 -21.98 -10.05
CA HIS A 163 -10.31 -22.31 -11.47
C HIS A 163 -11.40 -21.41 -12.09
N PRO A 164 -11.10 -20.61 -13.13
CA PRO A 164 -12.13 -19.80 -13.79
C PRO A 164 -13.26 -20.69 -14.35
N PRO A 165 -14.53 -20.25 -14.32
CA PRO A 165 -15.62 -21.04 -14.90
C PRO A 165 -15.47 -21.16 -16.43
N VAL A 166 -15.54 -22.40 -16.94
CA VAL A 166 -15.59 -22.70 -18.38
C VAL A 166 -16.92 -22.18 -18.96
N ARG A 167 -16.89 -21.31 -19.97
CA ARG A 167 -18.12 -20.76 -20.61
C ARG A 167 -18.89 -21.86 -21.34
N ARG A 168 -20.19 -22.03 -21.04
CA ARG A 168 -21.09 -23.09 -21.56
C ARG A 168 -21.56 -22.92 -23.02
N PHE A 169 -21.33 -21.78 -23.67
CA PHE A 169 -21.74 -21.55 -25.07
C PHE A 169 -20.51 -21.36 -25.97
N ARG A 170 -20.24 -22.38 -26.81
CA ARG A 170 -19.16 -22.43 -27.81
C ARG A 170 -19.62 -21.71 -29.09
N ASN A 171 -18.88 -20.68 -29.53
CA ASN A 171 -18.97 -20.16 -30.89
C ASN A 171 -17.81 -20.76 -31.71
N PRO A 172 -18.08 -21.65 -32.70
CA PRO A 172 -17.04 -22.36 -33.44
C PRO A 172 -16.21 -21.47 -34.40
N ASN A 173 -16.63 -20.22 -34.65
CA ASN A 173 -15.90 -19.28 -35.52
C ASN A 173 -15.05 -18.26 -34.74
N ARG A 174 -14.93 -18.40 -33.41
CA ARG A 174 -13.96 -17.65 -32.61
C ARG A 174 -12.76 -18.56 -32.30
N PRO A 175 -11.51 -18.12 -32.53
CA PRO A 175 -10.34 -18.87 -32.08
C PRO A 175 -10.46 -19.14 -30.57
N GLU A 176 -9.95 -20.28 -30.10
CA GLU A 176 -10.04 -20.72 -28.71
C GLU A 176 -9.61 -19.63 -27.72
N TRP A 177 -10.59 -19.00 -27.06
CA TRP A 177 -10.37 -18.05 -25.98
C TRP A 177 -10.24 -18.83 -24.66
N ASN A 178 -9.03 -19.30 -24.36
CA ASN A 178 -8.73 -20.09 -23.16
C ASN A 178 -8.42 -19.22 -21.92
N GLY A 179 -8.95 -17.99 -21.87
CA GLY A 179 -8.73 -17.07 -20.75
C GLY A 179 -7.30 -16.51 -20.66
N TYR A 180 -6.52 -16.58 -21.74
CA TYR A 180 -5.21 -15.98 -21.88
C TYR A 180 -5.22 -15.01 -23.06
N ILE A 181 -5.01 -13.73 -22.79
CA ILE A 181 -4.42 -12.79 -23.76
C ILE A 181 -2.96 -12.69 -23.34
N PRO A 182 -1.96 -12.79 -24.24
CA PRO A 182 -0.64 -12.26 -23.97
C PRO A 182 -0.78 -10.76 -23.71
N GLY A 183 -0.95 -10.36 -22.45
CA GLY A 183 -1.20 -8.95 -22.07
C GLY A 183 -2.12 -8.72 -20.86
N PHE A 184 -3.26 -9.39 -20.69
CA PHE A 184 -4.11 -9.33 -19.47
C PHE A 184 -5.36 -10.24 -19.61
N PRO A 185 -5.61 -11.20 -18.68
CA PRO A 185 -6.75 -11.01 -17.75
C PRO A 185 -6.58 -11.76 -16.40
N ILE A 186 -6.82 -11.12 -15.24
CA ILE A 186 -7.04 -11.87 -13.99
C ILE A 186 -8.42 -11.59 -13.40
N LEU A 187 -9.33 -12.53 -13.64
CA LEU A 187 -10.59 -12.64 -12.92
C LEU A 187 -10.38 -13.24 -11.53
N ILE A 188 -9.77 -12.52 -10.58
CA ILE A 188 -9.92 -12.93 -9.17
C ILE A 188 -11.38 -12.67 -8.81
N ASN A 189 -12.19 -13.71 -8.69
CA ASN A 189 -13.52 -13.55 -8.11
C ASN A 189 -13.34 -13.13 -6.65
N ILE A 190 -14.10 -12.16 -6.14
CA ILE A 190 -14.02 -11.78 -4.72
C ILE A 190 -14.26 -12.99 -3.79
N LYS A 191 -15.04 -13.99 -4.24
CA LYS A 191 -15.22 -15.27 -3.53
C LYS A 191 -13.93 -16.10 -3.45
N ALA A 192 -13.02 -15.95 -4.40
CA ALA A 192 -11.73 -16.64 -4.42
C ALA A 192 -10.84 -16.22 -3.24
N THR A 193 -10.99 -14.98 -2.75
CA THR A 193 -10.25 -14.49 -1.58
C THR A 193 -10.55 -15.31 -0.31
N LYS A 194 -11.67 -16.05 -0.25
CA LYS A 194 -11.97 -16.96 0.86
C LYS A 194 -11.05 -18.18 0.91
N PHE A 195 -10.42 -18.54 -0.22
CA PHE A 195 -9.47 -19.65 -0.33
C PHE A 195 -8.02 -19.24 -0.06
N LEU A 196 -7.77 -17.96 0.24
CA LEU A 196 -6.47 -17.57 0.80
C LEU A 196 -6.26 -18.29 2.14
N ASN A 197 -5.01 -18.62 2.43
CA ASN A 197 -4.59 -19.16 3.72
C ASN A 197 -5.08 -18.25 4.86
N SER A 198 -5.52 -18.82 5.98
CA SER A 198 -6.03 -18.02 7.11
C SER A 198 -5.05 -16.96 7.61
N ASN A 199 -3.73 -17.22 7.53
CA ASN A 199 -2.67 -16.28 7.90
C ASN A 199 -2.54 -15.06 6.98
N LEU A 200 -3.10 -15.11 5.77
CA LEU A 200 -3.10 -14.00 4.83
C LEU A 200 -4.42 -13.23 4.82
N ARG A 201 -5.50 -13.80 5.38
CA ARG A 201 -6.85 -13.23 5.33
C ARG A 201 -7.03 -12.15 6.37
N PHE A 202 -7.97 -11.24 6.10
CA PHE A 202 -8.49 -10.32 7.11
C PHE A 202 -9.05 -11.08 8.31
N SER A 203 -8.98 -10.45 9.48
CA SER A 203 -9.75 -10.90 10.64
C SER A 203 -11.25 -10.87 10.32
N PHE A 204 -12.04 -11.61 11.11
CA PHE A 204 -13.50 -11.59 10.97
C PHE A 204 -14.06 -10.17 11.13
N VAL A 205 -13.59 -9.44 12.14
CA VAL A 205 -14.03 -8.07 12.44
C VAL A 205 -13.74 -7.15 11.26
N LYS A 206 -12.52 -7.19 10.72
CA LYS A 206 -12.13 -6.39 9.56
C LYS A 206 -12.96 -6.74 8.32
N THR A 207 -13.13 -8.03 8.04
CA THR A 207 -13.98 -8.52 6.94
C THR A 207 -15.41 -8.02 7.07
N ALA A 208 -16.00 -8.18 8.25
CA ALA A 208 -17.36 -7.74 8.53
C ALA A 208 -17.48 -6.22 8.34
N SER A 209 -16.62 -5.42 8.99
CA SER A 209 -16.62 -3.96 8.87
C SER A 209 -16.48 -3.50 7.41
N PHE A 210 -15.57 -4.10 6.64
CA PHE A 210 -15.38 -3.77 5.23
C PHE A 210 -16.67 -3.97 4.41
N PHE A 211 -17.29 -5.15 4.49
CA PHE A 211 -18.50 -5.45 3.71
C PHE A 211 -19.77 -4.78 4.27
N PHE A 212 -19.88 -4.57 5.58
CA PHE A 212 -20.99 -3.81 6.18
C PHE A 212 -20.95 -2.33 5.84
N ARG A 213 -19.77 -1.76 5.51
CA ARG A 213 -19.68 -0.40 4.97
C ARG A 213 -20.04 -0.35 3.49
N LEU A 214 -19.44 -1.21 2.67
CA LEU A 214 -19.63 -1.22 1.22
C LEU A 214 -21.07 -1.56 0.80
N GLY A 215 -21.68 -2.59 1.39
CA GLY A 215 -22.99 -3.11 0.97
C GLY A 215 -24.12 -2.08 1.05
N PRO A 216 -24.41 -1.51 2.23
CA PRO A 216 -25.44 -0.48 2.40
C PRO A 216 -25.18 0.77 1.55
N MET A 217 -23.93 1.23 1.43
CA MET A 217 -23.60 2.40 0.61
C MET A 217 -23.86 2.12 -0.88
N SER A 218 -23.44 0.97 -1.38
CA SER A 218 -23.72 0.53 -2.75
C SER A 218 -25.22 0.42 -3.01
N LEU A 219 -26.00 -0.10 -2.06
CA LEU A 219 -27.46 -0.17 -2.17
C LEU A 219 -28.09 1.22 -2.19
N ALA A 220 -27.64 2.14 -1.32
CA ALA A 220 -28.13 3.52 -1.31
C ALA A 220 -27.87 4.23 -2.65
N PHE A 221 -26.68 4.05 -3.23
CA PHE A 221 -26.34 4.57 -4.56
C PHE A 221 -27.24 4.00 -5.66
N LYS A 222 -27.53 2.69 -5.59
CA LYS A 222 -28.44 2.00 -6.52
C LYS A 222 -29.88 2.52 -6.39
N LEU A 223 -30.42 2.62 -5.17
CA LEU A 223 -31.79 3.09 -4.91
C LEU A 223 -31.99 4.56 -5.32
N ARG A 224 -30.96 5.39 -5.21
CA ARG A 224 -30.95 6.78 -5.69
C ARG A 224 -30.79 6.89 -7.22
N GLY A 225 -30.62 5.76 -7.93
CA GLY A 225 -30.39 5.71 -9.37
C GLY A 225 -29.03 6.25 -9.83
N LEU A 226 -28.10 6.52 -8.90
CA LEU A 226 -26.83 7.18 -9.19
C LEU A 226 -25.91 6.32 -10.07
N VAL A 227 -25.87 5.01 -9.82
CA VAL A 227 -25.05 4.06 -10.57
C VAL A 227 -25.71 3.51 -11.85
N ASP A 228 -26.90 4.00 -12.20
CA ASP A 228 -27.64 3.66 -13.42
C ASP A 228 -27.80 4.84 -14.38
N SER A 229 -27.67 6.08 -13.88
CA SER A 229 -27.87 7.30 -14.68
C SER A 229 -26.68 7.60 -15.59
N LYS A 230 -26.82 7.31 -16.89
CA LYS A 230 -25.85 7.66 -17.94
C LYS A 230 -25.92 9.13 -18.40
N ARG A 231 -26.67 9.99 -17.70
CA ARG A 231 -26.90 11.39 -18.11
C ARG A 231 -25.76 12.29 -17.63
N SER A 232 -25.51 13.39 -18.35
CA SER A 232 -24.68 14.50 -17.86
C SER A 232 -25.23 15.05 -16.53
N TRP A 233 -24.33 15.58 -15.70
CA TRP A 233 -24.73 16.42 -14.58
C TRP A 233 -25.44 17.68 -15.10
N LYS A 234 -26.57 18.05 -14.50
CA LYS A 234 -27.28 19.28 -14.90
C LYS A 234 -26.67 20.55 -14.30
N ARG A 235 -26.08 20.43 -13.11
CA ARG A 235 -25.48 21.54 -12.35
C ARG A 235 -24.32 21.00 -11.51
N LEU A 236 -23.19 21.70 -11.46
CA LEU A 236 -22.04 21.33 -10.64
C LEU A 236 -22.43 21.10 -9.17
N LYS A 237 -23.26 21.97 -8.59
CA LYS A 237 -23.71 21.87 -7.19
C LYS A 237 -24.47 20.58 -6.84
N ASP A 238 -24.94 19.83 -7.82
CA ASP A 238 -25.60 18.55 -7.56
C ASP A 238 -24.58 17.43 -7.25
N ILE A 239 -23.30 17.59 -7.64
CA ILE A 239 -22.19 16.67 -7.29
C ILE A 239 -21.94 16.71 -5.78
N LYS A 240 -21.96 17.90 -5.16
CA LYS A 240 -21.80 18.09 -3.69
C LYS A 240 -22.86 17.36 -2.85
N LYS A 241 -23.95 16.89 -3.47
CA LYS A 241 -25.06 16.18 -2.79
C LYS A 241 -24.92 14.66 -2.81
N ILE A 242 -23.83 14.12 -3.36
CA ILE A 242 -23.62 12.66 -3.38
C ILE A 242 -23.46 12.13 -1.95
N PHE A 243 -22.67 12.81 -1.11
CA PHE A 243 -22.38 12.41 0.27
C PHE A 243 -22.84 13.45 1.31
N PRO A 244 -24.16 13.65 1.51
CA PRO A 244 -24.66 14.70 2.40
C PRO A 244 -24.25 14.51 3.86
N ALA A 245 -23.97 13.28 4.30
CA ALA A 245 -23.62 12.92 5.67
C ALA A 245 -22.12 12.68 5.91
N ASN A 246 -21.26 12.82 4.89
CA ASN A 246 -19.83 12.49 4.99
C ASN A 246 -18.94 13.68 4.60
N LYS A 247 -19.37 14.89 4.96
CA LYS A 247 -18.62 16.12 4.71
C LYS A 247 -17.50 16.27 5.74
N THR A 248 -16.29 16.46 5.27
CA THR A 248 -15.13 16.89 6.07
C THR A 248 -14.80 18.36 5.78
N VAL A 249 -14.03 18.99 6.67
CA VAL A 249 -13.51 20.35 6.46
C VAL A 249 -12.79 20.45 5.11
N ILE A 250 -11.96 19.47 4.79
CA ILE A 250 -11.19 19.43 3.54
C ILE A 250 -12.13 19.25 2.34
N SER A 251 -13.10 18.32 2.40
CA SER A 251 -14.00 18.11 1.25
C SER A 251 -14.88 19.32 0.93
N GLU A 252 -15.29 20.09 1.94
CA GLU A 252 -16.04 21.33 1.73
C GLU A 252 -15.12 22.43 1.20
N TYR A 253 -13.90 22.54 1.74
CA TYR A 253 -12.88 23.48 1.25
C TYR A 253 -12.56 23.22 -0.22
N VAL A 254 -12.32 21.97 -0.61
CA VAL A 254 -12.09 21.57 -2.02
C VAL A 254 -13.24 22.03 -2.89
N ALA A 255 -14.49 21.71 -2.52
CA ALA A 255 -15.65 22.08 -3.31
C ALA A 255 -15.84 23.60 -3.49
N GLU A 256 -15.33 24.39 -2.54
CA GLU A 256 -15.39 25.86 -2.55
C GLU A 256 -14.24 26.50 -3.32
N HIS A 257 -13.02 25.96 -3.21
CA HIS A 257 -11.79 26.61 -3.71
C HIS A 257 -11.15 25.88 -4.91
N TRP A 258 -11.73 24.78 -5.43
CA TRP A 258 -11.17 24.00 -6.54
C TRP A 258 -10.83 24.81 -7.80
N ALA A 259 -11.53 25.93 -8.03
CA ALA A 259 -11.32 26.80 -9.19
C ALA A 259 -10.17 27.79 -8.98
N GLU A 260 -9.66 27.96 -7.76
CA GLU A 260 -8.60 28.91 -7.43
C GLU A 260 -7.21 28.36 -7.82
N ASP A 261 -6.36 29.21 -8.39
CA ASP A 261 -5.01 28.84 -8.80
C ASP A 261 -4.10 28.51 -7.62
N THR A 262 -4.25 29.25 -6.52
CA THR A 262 -3.55 29.00 -5.25
C THR A 262 -3.85 27.60 -4.71
N PHE A 263 -5.12 27.18 -4.72
CA PHE A 263 -5.51 25.86 -4.25
C PHE A 263 -5.16 24.74 -5.25
N PHE A 264 -5.22 25.02 -6.56
CA PHE A 264 -4.72 24.10 -7.58
C PHE A 264 -3.24 23.77 -7.34
N GLY A 265 -2.39 24.79 -7.16
CA GLY A 265 -0.97 24.59 -6.90
C GLY A 265 -0.66 24.02 -5.51
N TYR A 266 -1.44 24.38 -4.48
CA TYR A 266 -1.34 23.79 -3.13
C TYR A 266 -1.41 22.26 -3.14
N GLN A 267 -2.25 21.70 -4.01
CA GLN A 267 -2.45 20.24 -4.09
C GLN A 267 -1.22 19.47 -4.57
N TYR A 268 -0.29 20.11 -5.30
CA TYR A 268 1.01 19.51 -5.65
C TYR A 268 1.94 19.34 -4.46
N LEU A 269 1.71 20.10 -3.38
CA LEU A 269 2.53 20.06 -2.18
C LEU A 269 1.88 19.24 -1.07
N ASN A 270 0.56 19.37 -0.92
CA ASN A 270 -0.19 18.92 0.25
C ASN A 270 -1.50 18.20 -0.09
N GLY A 271 -1.70 17.86 -1.37
CA GLY A 271 -2.83 17.04 -1.84
C GLY A 271 -2.58 15.54 -1.64
N ILE A 272 -3.28 14.72 -2.42
CA ILE A 272 -3.18 13.24 -2.37
C ILE A 272 -2.08 12.66 -3.25
N ASN A 273 -1.49 13.46 -4.15
CA ASN A 273 -0.39 13.05 -5.03
C ASN A 273 0.81 14.03 -4.97
N PRO A 274 1.37 14.31 -3.79
CA PRO A 274 2.37 15.37 -3.65
C PRO A 274 3.75 15.01 -4.24
N GLY A 275 3.99 13.76 -4.67
CA GLY A 275 5.30 13.28 -5.12
C GLY A 275 5.72 13.65 -6.55
N LEU A 276 4.84 14.25 -7.36
CA LEU A 276 5.09 14.42 -8.81
C LEU A 276 5.86 15.68 -9.20
N ILE A 277 5.70 16.79 -8.46
CA ILE A 277 6.25 18.08 -8.87
C ILE A 277 7.78 18.11 -8.76
N CYS A 278 8.43 18.65 -9.79
CA CYS A 278 9.88 18.81 -9.87
C CYS A 278 10.26 20.27 -10.15
N ARG A 279 11.37 20.74 -9.60
CA ARG A 279 11.96 22.04 -9.95
C ARG A 279 12.42 22.02 -11.40
N CYS A 280 12.01 23.03 -12.15
CA CYS A 280 12.36 23.19 -13.56
C CYS A 280 13.63 24.04 -13.67
N THR A 281 14.70 23.46 -14.21
CA THR A 281 15.95 24.19 -14.47
C THR A 281 16.02 24.75 -15.90
N ARG A 282 15.21 24.18 -16.80
CA ARG A 282 15.06 24.61 -18.19
C ARG A 282 13.68 24.19 -18.71
N ILE A 283 13.01 25.10 -19.42
CA ILE A 283 11.76 24.79 -20.12
C ILE A 283 12.02 23.72 -21.20
N PRO A 284 11.29 22.59 -21.19
CA PRO A 284 11.43 21.56 -22.21
C PRO A 284 11.10 22.08 -23.61
N ASP A 285 11.86 21.69 -24.63
CA ASP A 285 11.63 22.15 -26.03
C ASP A 285 10.22 21.77 -26.55
N LYS A 286 9.64 20.71 -26.00
CA LYS A 286 8.26 20.27 -26.27
C LYS A 286 7.18 21.14 -25.63
N PHE A 287 7.55 22.11 -24.81
CA PHE A 287 6.64 23.02 -24.12
C PHE A 287 7.11 24.47 -24.33
N PRO A 288 6.86 25.07 -25.51
CA PRO A 288 7.46 26.34 -25.93
C PRO A 288 6.84 27.57 -25.24
N VAL A 289 6.86 27.60 -23.91
CA VAL A 289 6.47 28.74 -23.08
C VAL A 289 7.52 29.84 -23.24
N THR A 290 7.07 31.06 -23.55
CA THR A 290 7.94 32.23 -23.68
C THR A 290 7.83 33.14 -22.45
N ASP A 291 8.80 34.04 -22.29
CA ASP A 291 8.76 35.07 -21.25
C ASP A 291 7.50 35.94 -21.36
N ASP A 292 7.18 36.43 -22.57
CA ASP A 292 5.99 37.24 -22.84
C ASP A 292 4.68 36.56 -22.41
N MET A 293 4.60 35.23 -22.52
CA MET A 293 3.41 34.48 -22.13
C MET A 293 3.18 34.51 -20.61
N VAL A 294 4.25 34.47 -19.81
CA VAL A 294 4.15 34.29 -18.36
C VAL A 294 4.51 35.52 -17.55
N ALA A 295 5.11 36.54 -18.17
CA ALA A 295 5.47 37.81 -17.53
C ALA A 295 4.34 38.43 -16.69
N PRO A 296 3.05 38.40 -17.11
CA PRO A 296 1.95 38.93 -16.28
C PRO A 296 1.69 38.17 -14.97
N PHE A 297 2.25 36.97 -14.80
CA PHE A 297 2.04 36.09 -13.65
C PHE A 297 3.30 35.92 -12.79
N LEU A 298 4.39 36.61 -13.14
CA LEU A 298 5.61 36.71 -12.36
C LEU A 298 5.62 38.04 -11.58
N ASP A 299 6.42 38.09 -10.52
CA ASP A 299 6.59 39.33 -9.74
C ASP A 299 7.28 40.45 -10.54
N GLU A 300 7.03 41.70 -10.15
CA GLU A 300 7.62 42.85 -10.83
C GLU A 300 9.16 42.82 -10.80
N GLY A 301 9.79 43.18 -11.93
CA GLY A 301 11.24 43.27 -12.04
C GLY A 301 11.95 41.93 -12.26
N THR A 302 11.23 40.88 -12.64
CA THR A 302 11.80 39.58 -13.00
C THR A 302 11.37 39.15 -14.42
N CYS A 303 11.87 37.99 -14.84
CA CYS A 303 11.52 37.31 -16.09
C CYS A 303 11.60 35.79 -15.89
N LEU A 304 11.06 35.02 -16.83
CA LEU A 304 11.04 33.56 -16.76
C LEU A 304 12.45 32.96 -16.57
N GLN A 305 13.43 33.49 -17.30
CA GLN A 305 14.83 33.05 -17.19
C GLN A 305 15.41 33.32 -15.79
N ALA A 306 15.14 34.50 -15.22
CA ALA A 306 15.62 34.83 -13.88
C ALA A 306 14.94 33.96 -12.81
N GLU A 307 13.65 33.63 -12.94
CA GLU A 307 12.95 32.76 -12.00
C GLU A 307 13.36 31.28 -12.13
N LEU A 308 13.75 30.81 -13.33
CA LEU A 308 14.40 29.51 -13.52
C LEU A 308 15.75 29.44 -12.79
N GLU A 309 16.58 30.48 -12.92
CA GLU A 309 17.89 30.58 -12.26
C GLU A 309 17.78 30.67 -10.74
N LYS A 310 16.76 31.36 -10.23
CA LYS A 310 16.43 31.40 -8.79
C LYS A 310 15.87 30.06 -8.27
N GLY A 311 15.40 29.19 -9.15
CA GLY A 311 14.79 27.91 -8.79
C GLY A 311 13.34 28.03 -8.32
N ASN A 312 12.61 29.06 -8.77
CA ASN A 312 11.21 29.31 -8.40
C ASN A 312 10.20 28.73 -9.40
N ILE A 313 10.67 28.14 -10.50
CA ILE A 313 9.82 27.52 -11.52
C ILE A 313 9.82 26.00 -11.34
N TYR A 314 8.64 25.40 -11.45
CA TYR A 314 8.39 23.98 -11.26
C TYR A 314 7.58 23.42 -12.42
N LEU A 315 7.70 22.11 -12.66
CA LEU A 315 7.04 21.41 -13.75
C LEU A 315 6.37 20.13 -13.24
N ALA A 316 5.12 19.94 -13.66
CA ALA A 316 4.43 18.67 -13.62
C ALA A 316 4.28 18.14 -15.06
N ASP A 317 4.96 17.04 -15.38
CA ASP A 317 4.98 16.43 -16.73
C ASP A 317 4.31 15.05 -16.71
N TYR A 318 3.18 14.93 -17.41
CA TYR A 318 2.39 13.70 -17.47
C TYR A 318 2.68 12.88 -18.73
N ARG A 319 3.90 12.97 -19.27
CA ARG A 319 4.36 12.19 -20.45
C ARG A 319 4.05 10.70 -20.38
N ILE A 320 4.00 10.13 -19.17
CA ILE A 320 3.77 8.70 -18.97
C ILE A 320 2.43 8.23 -19.57
N LEU A 321 1.46 9.14 -19.69
CA LEU A 321 0.14 8.88 -20.22
C LEU A 321 0.06 9.01 -21.76
N GLU A 322 1.14 9.47 -22.41
CA GLU A 322 1.14 9.76 -23.85
C GLU A 322 0.79 8.53 -24.70
N GLY A 323 -0.11 8.72 -25.67
CA GLY A 323 -0.44 7.70 -26.66
C GLY A 323 -1.24 6.50 -26.13
N ILE A 324 -1.73 6.53 -24.88
CA ILE A 324 -2.56 5.45 -24.35
C ILE A 324 -3.97 5.53 -24.92
N PRO A 325 -4.51 4.45 -25.54
CA PRO A 325 -5.86 4.44 -26.07
C PRO A 325 -6.93 4.59 -24.97
N THR A 326 -8.03 5.23 -25.33
CA THR A 326 -9.22 5.34 -24.47
C THR A 326 -10.28 4.30 -24.82
N VAL A 327 -11.20 4.08 -23.88
CA VAL A 327 -12.34 3.18 -24.04
C VAL A 327 -13.65 3.93 -24.27
N GLU A 328 -14.69 3.18 -24.61
CA GLU A 328 -16.06 3.67 -24.57
C GLU A 328 -16.66 3.40 -23.18
N LEU A 329 -17.25 4.44 -22.57
CA LEU A 329 -18.04 4.30 -21.35
C LEU A 329 -19.48 4.69 -21.64
N ASN A 330 -20.42 3.83 -21.23
CA ASN A 330 -21.85 4.08 -21.31
C ASN A 330 -22.39 4.41 -22.73
N GLY A 331 -21.70 4.00 -23.80
CA GLY A 331 -22.09 4.33 -25.19
C GLY A 331 -21.42 5.59 -25.74
N GLN A 332 -20.46 6.18 -25.02
CA GLN A 332 -19.72 7.37 -25.46
C GLN A 332 -18.21 7.15 -25.41
N LYS A 333 -17.53 7.56 -26.48
CA LYS A 333 -16.07 7.56 -26.55
C LYS A 333 -15.51 8.46 -25.47
N GLN A 334 -14.53 7.97 -24.70
CA GLN A 334 -13.81 8.78 -23.74
C GLN A 334 -12.56 9.37 -24.36
N HIS A 335 -12.02 10.39 -23.71
CA HIS A 335 -10.87 11.15 -24.16
C HIS A 335 -9.82 11.28 -23.06
N HIS A 336 -8.58 11.50 -23.49
CA HIS A 336 -7.41 11.49 -22.64
C HIS A 336 -6.42 12.55 -23.15
N CYS A 337 -5.54 13.02 -22.27
CA CYS A 337 -4.46 13.92 -22.61
C CYS A 337 -3.26 13.71 -21.65
N ALA A 338 -2.06 14.06 -22.11
CA ALA A 338 -0.81 13.96 -21.36
C ALA A 338 -0.21 15.36 -21.19
N PRO A 339 -0.71 16.15 -20.21
CA PRO A 339 -0.39 17.57 -20.14
C PRO A 339 1.02 17.85 -19.60
N LEU A 340 1.47 19.09 -19.81
CA LEU A 340 2.55 19.73 -19.06
C LEU A 340 1.97 20.94 -18.33
N CYS A 341 2.28 21.09 -17.05
CA CYS A 341 1.86 22.22 -16.23
C CYS A 341 3.10 22.91 -15.63
N LEU A 342 3.32 24.18 -16.00
CA LEU A 342 4.36 25.03 -15.44
C LEU A 342 3.80 25.79 -14.25
N LEU A 343 4.53 25.76 -13.13
CA LEU A 343 4.15 26.43 -11.90
C LEU A 343 5.25 27.39 -11.44
N TYR A 344 4.84 28.48 -10.79
CA TYR A 344 5.70 29.48 -10.18
C TYR A 344 5.48 29.49 -8.66
N PHE A 345 6.53 29.32 -7.89
CA PHE A 345 6.50 29.54 -6.45
C PHE A 345 6.72 31.03 -6.17
N ASN A 346 5.63 31.74 -5.89
CA ASN A 346 5.68 33.19 -5.75
C ASN A 346 6.23 33.64 -4.37
N PRO A 347 6.66 34.90 -4.23
CA PRO A 347 7.20 35.40 -2.96
C PRO A 347 6.18 35.46 -1.82
N GLN A 348 4.88 35.35 -2.11
CA GLN A 348 3.83 35.20 -1.09
C GLN A 348 3.73 33.75 -0.54
N GLY A 349 4.57 32.83 -1.03
CA GLY A 349 4.65 31.46 -0.56
C GLY A 349 3.64 30.50 -1.19
N ASN A 350 3.10 30.84 -2.36
CA ASN A 350 2.10 30.03 -3.05
C ASN A 350 2.69 29.40 -4.32
N MET A 351 2.35 28.15 -4.56
CA MET A 351 2.59 27.49 -5.83
C MET A 351 1.46 27.88 -6.80
N MET A 352 1.79 28.53 -7.91
CA MET A 352 0.82 29.10 -8.85
C MET A 352 0.98 28.47 -10.24
N PRO A 353 -0.06 27.87 -10.86
CA PRO A 353 -0.01 27.47 -12.25
C PRO A 353 0.08 28.70 -13.17
N ILE A 354 1.04 28.72 -14.09
CA ILE A 354 1.27 29.87 -15.00
C ILE A 354 1.16 29.49 -16.48
N ALA A 355 1.29 28.22 -16.84
CA ALA A 355 1.07 27.74 -18.20
C ALA A 355 0.67 26.25 -18.22
N ILE A 356 -0.24 25.88 -19.13
CA ILE A 356 -0.66 24.48 -19.34
C ILE A 356 -0.69 24.16 -20.84
N GLN A 357 -0.01 23.09 -21.26
CA GLN A 357 -0.15 22.49 -22.58
C GLN A 357 -0.79 21.10 -22.42
N LEU A 358 -1.84 20.79 -23.17
CA LEU A 358 -2.60 19.53 -22.99
C LEU A 358 -2.03 18.32 -23.75
N SER A 359 -0.93 18.50 -24.49
CA SER A 359 -0.25 17.44 -25.24
C SER A 359 1.25 17.52 -25.01
N GLN A 360 1.93 16.40 -25.21
CA GLN A 360 3.39 16.34 -25.24
C GLN A 360 3.97 16.88 -26.56
N THR A 361 3.15 17.01 -27.61
CA THR A 361 3.57 17.55 -28.90
C THR A 361 2.98 18.95 -29.10
N PRO A 362 3.79 20.01 -29.23
CA PRO A 362 3.30 21.36 -29.49
C PRO A 362 2.79 21.51 -30.93
N GLY A 363 1.87 22.45 -31.16
CA GLY A 363 1.33 22.71 -32.49
C GLY A 363 0.19 23.73 -32.50
N PRO A 364 -0.31 24.14 -33.68
CA PRO A 364 -1.39 25.12 -33.79
C PRO A 364 -2.70 24.64 -33.14
N ASP A 365 -2.94 23.33 -33.14
CA ASP A 365 -4.10 22.70 -32.50
C ASP A 365 -3.83 22.28 -31.04
N CYS A 366 -2.71 22.71 -30.46
CA CYS A 366 -2.35 22.49 -29.06
C CYS A 366 -1.89 23.80 -28.42
N PRO A 367 -2.81 24.73 -28.15
CA PRO A 367 -2.47 26.01 -27.54
C PRO A 367 -1.92 25.81 -26.12
N ILE A 368 -1.02 26.70 -25.72
CA ILE A 368 -0.61 26.86 -24.32
C ILE A 368 -1.64 27.75 -23.64
N PHE A 369 -2.38 27.18 -22.69
CA PHE A 369 -3.36 27.89 -21.87
C PHE A 369 -2.66 28.65 -20.74
N LEU A 370 -3.15 29.85 -20.46
CA LEU A 370 -2.60 30.79 -19.47
C LEU A 370 -3.72 31.27 -18.52
N PRO A 371 -3.39 31.71 -17.29
CA PRO A 371 -4.38 32.30 -16.38
C PRO A 371 -5.13 33.53 -16.95
N SER A 372 -4.57 34.21 -17.95
CA SER A 372 -5.21 35.33 -18.65
C SER A 372 -6.22 34.93 -19.72
N ASP A 373 -6.31 33.64 -20.06
CA ASP A 373 -7.33 33.16 -20.99
C ASP A 373 -8.73 33.25 -20.38
N SER A 374 -9.77 32.94 -21.17
CA SER A 374 -11.14 33.00 -20.65
C SER A 374 -11.32 32.08 -19.43
N GLU A 375 -12.17 32.48 -18.49
CA GLU A 375 -12.42 31.75 -17.23
C GLU A 375 -12.61 30.24 -17.47
N TRP A 376 -13.41 29.88 -18.48
CA TRP A 376 -13.74 28.49 -18.78
C TRP A 376 -12.63 27.74 -19.51
N ASP A 377 -11.84 28.40 -20.37
CA ASP A 377 -10.69 27.75 -21.00
C ASP A 377 -9.64 27.40 -19.95
N TRP A 378 -9.29 28.35 -19.08
CA TRP A 378 -8.31 28.13 -18.02
C TRP A 378 -8.78 27.06 -17.03
N LEU A 379 -10.04 27.11 -16.61
CA LEU A 379 -10.62 26.13 -15.70
C LEU A 379 -10.67 24.72 -16.31
N LEU A 380 -11.00 24.60 -17.60
CA LEU A 380 -10.98 23.30 -18.30
C LEU A 380 -9.55 22.78 -18.48
N ALA A 381 -8.58 23.64 -18.77
CA ALA A 381 -7.17 23.26 -18.87
C ALA A 381 -6.66 22.68 -17.54
N LYS A 382 -6.95 23.35 -16.42
CA LYS A 382 -6.65 22.83 -15.08
C LYS A 382 -7.39 21.52 -14.78
N THR A 383 -8.65 21.40 -15.19
CA THR A 383 -9.43 20.16 -15.01
C THR A 383 -8.81 18.97 -15.77
N TRP A 384 -8.27 19.19 -16.97
CA TRP A 384 -7.51 18.18 -17.70
C TRP A 384 -6.19 17.78 -17.02
N VAL A 385 -5.53 18.73 -16.34
CA VAL A 385 -4.37 18.39 -15.48
C VAL A 385 -4.82 17.57 -14.26
N ARG A 386 -5.93 17.92 -13.60
CA ARG A 386 -6.50 17.11 -12.52
C ARG A 386 -6.97 15.72 -12.98
N TYR A 387 -7.39 15.58 -14.23
CA TYR A 387 -7.64 14.29 -14.86
C TYR A 387 -6.34 13.46 -15.01
N ALA A 388 -5.24 14.08 -15.44
CA ALA A 388 -3.95 13.38 -15.54
C ALA A 388 -3.41 12.99 -14.16
N GLU A 389 -3.61 13.85 -13.15
CA GLU A 389 -3.33 13.57 -11.75
C GLU A 389 -4.08 12.33 -11.24
N PHE A 390 -5.33 12.11 -11.65
CA PHE A 390 -6.08 10.89 -11.29
C PHE A 390 -5.31 9.63 -11.66
N TYR A 391 -4.75 9.57 -12.88
CA TYR A 391 -4.01 8.40 -13.34
C TYR A 391 -2.62 8.29 -12.72
N SER A 392 -1.92 9.41 -12.56
CA SER A 392 -0.64 9.42 -11.86
C SER A 392 -0.80 8.93 -10.42
N HIS A 393 -1.81 9.41 -9.70
CA HIS A 393 -2.09 9.00 -8.34
C HIS A 393 -2.54 7.53 -8.24
N GLU A 394 -3.67 7.19 -8.87
CA GLU A 394 -4.32 5.89 -8.62
C GLU A 394 -3.50 4.73 -9.19
N ALA A 395 -2.89 4.90 -10.37
CA ALA A 395 -2.11 3.84 -11.00
C ALA A 395 -0.71 3.75 -10.38
N ILE A 396 -0.02 4.89 -10.21
CA ILE A 396 1.41 4.90 -9.86
C ILE A 396 1.58 5.03 -8.36
N SER A 397 1.34 6.21 -7.81
CA SER A 397 1.65 6.53 -6.41
C SER A 397 0.90 5.65 -5.41
N HIS A 398 -0.34 5.25 -5.75
CA HIS A 398 -1.19 4.41 -4.92
C HIS A 398 -0.99 2.93 -5.24
N LEU A 399 -1.50 2.43 -6.38
CA LEU A 399 -1.54 0.99 -6.63
C LEU A 399 -0.15 0.37 -6.86
N LEU A 400 0.66 0.91 -7.77
CA LEU A 400 1.97 0.33 -8.07
C LEU A 400 2.96 0.51 -6.91
N GLU A 401 3.21 1.77 -6.54
CA GLU A 401 4.32 2.14 -5.64
C GLU A 401 4.07 1.80 -4.17
N THR A 402 2.83 1.43 -3.81
CA THR A 402 2.52 0.93 -2.47
C THR A 402 2.02 -0.50 -2.54
N HIS A 403 0.79 -0.74 -3.00
CA HIS A 403 0.15 -2.05 -2.93
C HIS A 403 0.97 -3.17 -3.61
N LEU A 404 1.32 -3.03 -4.89
CA LEU A 404 1.97 -4.11 -5.64
C LEU A 404 3.39 -4.39 -5.12
N ILE A 405 4.16 -3.34 -4.85
CA ILE A 405 5.52 -3.46 -4.28
C ILE A 405 5.46 -4.07 -2.87
N ALA A 406 4.57 -3.62 -2.00
CA ALA A 406 4.43 -4.14 -0.64
C ALA A 406 3.98 -5.61 -0.61
N GLU A 407 3.13 -6.04 -1.53
CA GLU A 407 2.77 -7.45 -1.67
C GLU A 407 3.97 -8.30 -2.10
N ALA A 408 4.80 -7.80 -3.00
CA ALA A 408 6.02 -8.50 -3.39
C ALA A 408 7.02 -8.58 -2.22
N PHE A 409 7.19 -7.50 -1.44
CA PHE A 409 7.98 -7.53 -0.21
C PHE A 409 7.44 -8.55 0.80
N CYS A 410 6.12 -8.61 0.98
CA CYS A 410 5.46 -9.57 1.85
C CYS A 410 5.72 -11.01 1.40
N LEU A 411 5.57 -11.31 0.12
CA LEU A 411 5.71 -12.68 -0.36
C LEU A 411 7.16 -13.16 -0.29
N ALA A 412 8.13 -12.30 -0.62
CA ALA A 412 9.55 -12.61 -0.46
C ALA A 412 9.92 -12.80 1.03
N LEU A 413 9.41 -11.94 1.93
CA LEU A 413 9.59 -12.09 3.38
C LEU A 413 9.12 -13.46 3.86
N LEU A 414 7.90 -13.85 3.47
CA LEU A 414 7.32 -15.14 3.85
C LEU A 414 8.10 -16.30 3.25
N ARG A 415 8.61 -16.19 2.03
CA ARG A 415 9.29 -17.31 1.35
C ARG A 415 10.76 -17.50 1.75
N GLN A 416 11.45 -16.44 2.15
CA GLN A 416 12.90 -16.47 2.33
C GLN A 416 13.36 -16.34 3.78
N LEU A 417 12.52 -15.79 4.67
CA LEU A 417 12.92 -15.56 6.07
C LEU A 417 12.15 -16.48 7.04
N PRO A 418 12.85 -17.26 7.88
CA PRO A 418 12.24 -18.10 8.90
C PRO A 418 11.72 -17.23 10.06
N MET A 419 10.74 -17.71 10.83
CA MET A 419 10.07 -16.94 11.89
C MET A 419 11.01 -16.47 13.01
N CYS A 420 12.12 -17.18 13.20
CA CYS A 420 13.16 -16.83 14.17
C CYS A 420 14.09 -15.71 13.67
N HIS A 421 14.09 -15.40 12.37
CA HIS A 421 14.96 -14.39 11.78
C HIS A 421 14.62 -12.99 12.28
N PRO A 422 15.60 -12.14 12.67
CA PRO A 422 15.34 -10.79 13.15
C PRO A 422 14.56 -9.93 12.16
N LEU A 423 14.88 -10.01 10.87
CA LEU A 423 14.13 -9.30 9.82
C LEU A 423 12.69 -9.81 9.66
N TYR A 424 12.44 -11.10 9.85
CA TYR A 424 11.06 -11.61 9.87
C TYR A 424 10.27 -10.95 11.00
N LYS A 425 10.81 -10.97 12.22
CA LYS A 425 10.18 -10.39 13.40
C LYS A 425 9.94 -8.89 13.26
N LEU A 426 10.88 -8.17 12.64
CA LEU A 426 10.78 -6.73 12.39
C LEU A 426 9.72 -6.41 11.34
N LEU A 427 9.66 -7.16 10.24
CA LEU A 427 8.86 -6.82 9.05
C LEU A 427 7.46 -7.45 9.05
N ILE A 428 7.22 -8.55 9.76
CA ILE A 428 5.91 -9.24 9.75
C ILE A 428 4.73 -8.33 10.17
N PRO A 429 4.86 -7.37 11.11
CA PRO A 429 3.75 -6.46 11.42
C PRO A 429 3.41 -5.53 10.25
N HIS A 430 4.39 -5.26 9.37
CA HIS A 430 4.26 -4.36 8.23
C HIS A 430 3.72 -5.03 6.96
N THR A 431 3.38 -6.32 7.02
CA THR A 431 2.81 -7.06 5.88
C THR A 431 1.41 -7.60 6.16
N ARG A 432 0.90 -7.36 7.38
CA ARG A 432 -0.42 -7.82 7.82
C ARG A 432 -1.47 -7.38 6.80
N PHE A 433 -2.24 -8.34 6.29
CA PHE A 433 -3.39 -8.13 5.42
C PHE A 433 -3.13 -7.58 4.00
N THR A 434 -1.90 -7.18 3.65
CA THR A 434 -1.54 -6.65 2.32
C THR A 434 -2.00 -7.57 1.18
N VAL A 435 -1.76 -8.88 1.31
CA VAL A 435 -2.16 -9.87 0.30
C VAL A 435 -3.68 -9.94 0.13
N GLN A 436 -4.44 -9.89 1.22
CA GLN A 436 -5.90 -9.94 1.17
C GLN A 436 -6.46 -8.68 0.50
N ILE A 437 -6.03 -7.49 0.90
CA ILE A 437 -6.55 -6.25 0.32
C ILE A 437 -6.18 -6.14 -1.17
N ASN A 438 -4.97 -6.54 -1.56
CA ASN A 438 -4.59 -6.57 -2.97
C ASN A 438 -5.41 -7.57 -3.78
N SER A 439 -5.74 -8.72 -3.19
CA SER A 439 -6.62 -9.71 -3.82
C SER A 439 -8.05 -9.21 -3.99
N ILE A 440 -8.57 -8.44 -3.02
CA ILE A 440 -9.85 -7.73 -3.14
C ILE A 440 -9.76 -6.62 -4.20
N GLY A 441 -8.68 -5.84 -4.22
CA GLY A 441 -8.41 -4.79 -5.19
C GLY A 441 -8.39 -5.32 -6.61
N ARG A 442 -7.67 -6.41 -6.87
CA ARG A 442 -7.71 -7.11 -8.17
C ARG A 442 -9.13 -7.54 -8.55
N ALA A 443 -9.91 -8.05 -7.60
CA ALA A 443 -11.27 -8.53 -7.85
C ALA A 443 -12.29 -7.41 -8.15
N LEU A 444 -12.17 -6.26 -7.49
CA LEU A 444 -13.11 -5.13 -7.59
C LEU A 444 -12.67 -4.07 -8.61
N LEU A 445 -11.37 -3.79 -8.70
CA LEU A 445 -10.81 -2.70 -9.49
C LEU A 445 -10.35 -3.17 -10.87
N LEU A 446 -9.52 -4.22 -10.90
CA LEU A 446 -8.73 -4.63 -12.08
C LEU A 446 -9.33 -5.82 -12.85
N ASN A 447 -10.59 -6.14 -12.59
CA ASN A 447 -11.28 -7.26 -13.20
C ASN A 447 -12.13 -6.84 -14.43
N GLU A 448 -12.47 -7.78 -15.31
CA GLU A 448 -13.47 -7.55 -16.37
C GLU A 448 -14.80 -7.13 -15.72
N GLY A 449 -15.28 -5.92 -16.05
CA GLY A 449 -16.45 -5.32 -15.41
C GLY A 449 -16.22 -4.76 -14.00
N GLY A 450 -14.96 -4.66 -13.56
CA GLY A 450 -14.54 -3.94 -12.36
C GLY A 450 -14.56 -2.41 -12.53
N LEU A 451 -13.96 -1.67 -11.58
CA LEU A 451 -13.95 -0.20 -11.58
C LEU A 451 -13.33 0.37 -12.87
N SER A 452 -12.10 -0.05 -13.21
CA SER A 452 -11.35 0.53 -14.33
C SER A 452 -12.10 0.39 -15.65
N ALA A 453 -12.70 -0.78 -15.89
CA ALA A 453 -13.50 -1.06 -17.08
C ALA A 453 -14.83 -0.28 -17.15
N ARG A 454 -15.36 0.21 -16.02
CA ARG A 454 -16.70 0.81 -15.94
C ARG A 454 -16.71 2.32 -15.76
N ALA A 455 -15.60 2.92 -15.32
CA ALA A 455 -15.61 4.31 -14.88
C ALA A 455 -14.28 5.08 -15.11
N MET A 456 -13.32 4.53 -15.85
CA MET A 456 -12.06 5.20 -16.19
C MET A 456 -11.89 5.30 -17.71
N SER A 457 -11.46 6.46 -18.22
CA SER A 457 -11.20 6.70 -19.66
C SER A 457 -10.22 5.72 -20.31
N LEU A 458 -9.17 5.31 -19.58
CA LEU A 458 -8.15 4.37 -20.09
C LEU A 458 -8.57 2.90 -20.03
N GLY A 459 -9.71 2.59 -19.39
CA GLY A 459 -10.14 1.21 -19.17
C GLY A 459 -9.13 0.41 -18.35
N LEU A 460 -9.21 -0.92 -18.45
CA LEU A 460 -8.30 -1.82 -17.74
C LEU A 460 -6.90 -1.85 -18.38
N GLU A 461 -6.83 -1.97 -19.71
CA GLU A 461 -5.57 -2.11 -20.44
C GLU A 461 -4.71 -0.86 -20.34
N GLY A 462 -5.29 0.33 -20.56
CA GLY A 462 -4.54 1.57 -20.44
C GLY A 462 -4.11 1.87 -19.00
N PHE A 463 -4.93 1.51 -18.00
CA PHE A 463 -4.54 1.66 -16.59
C PHE A 463 -3.35 0.75 -16.22
N ALA A 464 -3.32 -0.48 -16.76
CA ALA A 464 -2.18 -1.37 -16.61
C ALA A 464 -0.92 -0.86 -17.32
N GLU A 465 -1.07 -0.34 -18.55
CA GLU A 465 0.03 0.23 -19.33
C GLU A 465 0.71 1.40 -18.59
N VAL A 466 -0.05 2.28 -17.93
CA VAL A 466 0.52 3.35 -17.07
C VAL A 466 1.42 2.77 -15.99
N MET A 467 0.97 1.72 -15.29
CA MET A 467 1.77 1.07 -14.25
C MET A 467 3.01 0.38 -14.83
N VAL A 468 2.90 -0.25 -16.01
CA VAL A 468 4.04 -0.93 -16.67
C VAL A 468 5.12 0.09 -17.02
N ARG A 469 4.72 1.24 -17.60
CA ARG A 469 5.64 2.35 -17.87
C ARG A 469 6.27 2.88 -16.59
N ALA A 470 5.49 3.07 -15.54
CA ALA A 470 6.00 3.57 -14.26
C ALA A 470 7.00 2.60 -13.62
N LEU A 471 6.71 1.29 -13.63
CA LEU A 471 7.67 0.31 -13.13
C LEU A 471 8.95 0.31 -13.96
N SER A 472 8.87 0.59 -15.26
CA SER A 472 10.06 0.68 -16.14
C SER A 472 10.94 1.91 -15.87
N GLU A 473 10.40 2.94 -15.20
CA GLU A 473 11.12 4.16 -14.80
C GLU A 473 11.50 4.17 -13.29
N LEU A 474 10.85 3.35 -12.45
CA LEU A 474 11.12 3.27 -11.01
C LEU A 474 12.61 3.00 -10.72
N THR A 475 13.17 3.61 -9.69
CA THR A 475 14.54 3.31 -9.23
C THR A 475 14.56 2.99 -7.73
N TYR A 476 15.64 2.37 -7.27
CA TYR A 476 15.86 2.16 -5.83
C TYR A 476 16.02 3.49 -5.08
N ASP A 477 16.64 4.48 -5.71
CA ASP A 477 16.81 5.82 -5.14
C ASP A 477 15.47 6.56 -5.01
N SER A 478 14.52 6.39 -5.94
CA SER A 478 13.20 7.03 -5.86
C SER A 478 12.30 6.48 -4.73
N LEU A 479 12.68 5.37 -4.10
CA LEU A 479 12.03 4.85 -2.91
C LEU A 479 12.69 5.31 -1.61
N TYR A 480 13.88 5.90 -1.68
CA TYR A 480 14.57 6.47 -0.54
C TYR A 480 14.13 7.93 -0.33
N VAL A 481 13.21 8.12 0.60
CA VAL A 481 12.50 9.40 0.83
C VAL A 481 13.41 10.62 0.98
N PRO A 482 14.55 10.57 1.71
CA PRO A 482 15.43 11.73 1.80
C PRO A 482 16.01 12.17 0.44
N ASN A 483 16.32 11.23 -0.46
CA ASN A 483 16.87 11.57 -1.77
C ASN A 483 15.79 12.08 -2.73
N ASP A 484 14.58 11.55 -2.67
CA ASP A 484 13.46 11.93 -3.55
C ASP A 484 13.25 13.47 -3.58
N PHE A 485 13.20 14.12 -2.40
CA PHE A 485 13.00 15.58 -2.34
C PHE A 485 14.17 16.38 -2.92
N VAL A 486 15.39 15.87 -2.80
CA VAL A 486 16.61 16.50 -3.35
C VAL A 486 16.65 16.34 -4.86
N GLU A 487 16.38 15.14 -5.37
CA GLU A 487 16.37 14.82 -6.81
C GLU A 487 15.30 15.63 -7.55
N ARG A 488 14.12 15.79 -6.94
CA ARG A 488 13.06 16.66 -7.46
C ARG A 488 13.34 18.16 -7.25
N GLY A 489 14.34 18.52 -6.45
CA GLY A 489 14.72 19.91 -6.17
C GLY A 489 13.69 20.68 -5.33
N VAL A 490 12.96 19.98 -4.44
CA VAL A 490 11.89 20.53 -3.58
C VAL A 490 12.23 20.45 -2.09
N GLN A 491 13.47 20.09 -1.73
CA GLN A 491 13.90 19.89 -0.35
C GLN A 491 13.79 21.17 0.52
N ASP A 492 13.90 22.35 -0.10
CA ASP A 492 13.89 23.65 0.60
C ASP A 492 12.55 24.41 0.45
N LEU A 493 11.55 23.82 -0.20
CA LEU A 493 10.27 24.47 -0.51
C LEU A 493 9.43 24.69 0.77
N PRO A 494 9.08 25.94 1.16
CA PRO A 494 8.33 26.17 2.39
C PRO A 494 6.85 25.80 2.23
N GLY A 495 6.21 25.35 3.31
CA GLY A 495 4.78 24.96 3.29
C GLY A 495 4.49 23.63 2.60
N TYR A 496 5.53 22.81 2.37
CA TYR A 496 5.41 21.46 1.81
C TYR A 496 5.32 20.43 2.95
N TYR A 497 4.13 20.30 3.55
CA TYR A 497 3.91 19.51 4.77
C TYR A 497 4.09 18.01 4.55
N PHE A 498 3.81 17.51 3.34
CA PHE A 498 4.11 16.11 2.99
C PHE A 498 5.58 15.77 3.19
N ARG A 499 6.51 16.62 2.74
CA ARG A 499 7.97 16.41 2.96
C ARG A 499 8.29 16.45 4.44
N ASP A 500 7.87 17.50 5.12
CA ASP A 500 8.27 17.73 6.51
C ASP A 500 7.85 16.55 7.39
N ASP A 501 6.62 16.06 7.20
CA ASP A 501 6.10 14.91 7.94
C ASP A 501 6.73 13.60 7.47
N SER A 502 6.95 13.43 6.15
CA SER A 502 7.62 12.24 5.59
C SER A 502 9.02 12.07 6.16
N LEU A 503 9.81 13.14 6.19
CA LEU A 503 11.18 13.14 6.72
C LEU A 503 11.19 12.88 8.23
N ALA A 504 10.23 13.44 8.98
CA ALA A 504 10.13 13.19 10.41
C ALA A 504 9.80 11.73 10.73
N VAL A 505 8.83 11.14 10.01
CA VAL A 505 8.48 9.72 10.15
C VAL A 505 9.61 8.81 9.67
N TRP A 506 10.28 9.18 8.57
CA TRP A 506 11.46 8.47 8.06
C TRP A 506 12.58 8.42 9.08
N ASP A 507 12.99 9.57 9.65
CA ASP A 507 14.06 9.62 10.67
C ASP A 507 13.72 8.76 11.90
N ALA A 508 12.48 8.82 12.38
CA ALA A 508 12.05 7.98 13.50
C ALA A 508 12.17 6.48 13.17
N MET A 509 11.78 6.09 11.96
CA MET A 509 11.81 4.72 11.47
C MET A 509 13.24 4.23 11.20
N GLU A 510 14.06 5.02 10.51
CA GLU A 510 15.45 4.68 10.18
C GLU A 510 16.29 4.49 11.45
N ARG A 511 16.07 5.30 12.49
CA ARG A 511 16.72 5.11 13.79
C ARG A 511 16.27 3.82 14.48
N TYR A 512 14.97 3.50 14.45
CA TYR A 512 14.46 2.24 14.98
C TYR A 512 15.09 1.05 14.25
N VAL A 513 15.09 1.08 12.93
CA VAL A 513 15.75 0.07 12.09
C VAL A 513 17.24 -0.01 12.41
N THR A 514 17.95 1.11 12.52
CA THR A 514 19.39 1.16 12.85
C THR A 514 19.68 0.44 14.17
N GLU A 515 18.92 0.73 15.22
CA GLU A 515 19.09 0.09 16.54
C GLU A 515 18.84 -1.42 16.48
N ILE A 516 17.85 -1.87 15.71
CA ILE A 516 17.57 -3.31 15.52
C ILE A 516 18.67 -3.98 14.69
N ILE A 517 19.02 -3.41 13.52
CA ILE A 517 19.98 -4.01 12.60
C ILE A 517 21.37 -4.08 13.23
N THR A 518 21.84 -3.01 13.87
CA THR A 518 23.18 -3.01 14.51
C THR A 518 23.27 -3.94 15.73
N TYR A 519 22.13 -4.30 16.34
CA TYR A 519 22.09 -5.29 17.42
C TYR A 519 22.29 -6.72 16.89
N TYR A 520 21.68 -7.07 15.75
CA TYR A 520 21.78 -8.43 15.17
C TYR A 520 22.93 -8.59 14.16
N TYR A 521 23.35 -7.51 13.51
CA TYR A 521 24.42 -7.48 12.51
C TYR A 521 25.54 -6.54 12.99
N PRO A 522 26.53 -7.06 13.74
CA PRO A 522 27.56 -6.22 14.37
C PRO A 522 28.57 -5.63 13.37
N ASN A 523 28.63 -6.15 12.13
CA ASN A 523 29.54 -5.71 11.08
C ASN A 523 29.05 -6.15 9.69
N ASP A 524 29.67 -5.60 8.65
CA ASP A 524 29.34 -5.87 7.24
C ASP A 524 29.48 -7.36 6.87
N ALA A 525 30.48 -8.07 7.41
CA ALA A 525 30.65 -9.49 7.14
C ALA A 525 29.47 -10.35 7.65
N ALA A 526 28.78 -9.91 8.71
CA ALA A 526 27.56 -10.57 9.17
C ALA A 526 26.38 -10.37 8.18
N VAL A 527 26.32 -9.23 7.49
CA VAL A 527 25.31 -8.96 6.45
C VAL A 527 25.62 -9.77 5.19
N GLU A 528 26.85 -9.68 4.69
CA GLU A 528 27.29 -10.42 3.49
C GLU A 528 27.21 -11.94 3.70
N GLY A 529 27.49 -12.41 4.91
CA GLY A 529 27.46 -13.82 5.29
C GLY A 529 26.08 -14.42 5.59
N ASP A 530 24.99 -13.66 5.47
CA ASP A 530 23.62 -14.13 5.76
C ASP A 530 22.90 -14.59 4.47
N PRO A 531 22.86 -15.91 4.17
CA PRO A 531 22.30 -16.41 2.92
C PRO A 531 20.77 -16.25 2.82
N GLU A 532 20.06 -16.16 3.94
CA GLU A 532 18.61 -15.98 3.97
C GLU A 532 18.27 -14.54 3.59
N LEU A 533 19.02 -13.59 4.15
CA LEU A 533 18.95 -12.19 3.74
C LEU A 533 19.26 -12.03 2.24
N GLN A 534 20.35 -12.64 1.75
CA GLN A 534 20.71 -12.51 0.33
C GLN A 534 19.63 -13.11 -0.58
N SER A 535 19.04 -14.24 -0.20
CA SER A 535 17.95 -14.88 -0.95
C SER A 535 16.69 -14.01 -0.96
N TRP A 536 16.38 -13.34 0.15
CA TRP A 536 15.27 -12.39 0.25
C TRP A 536 15.44 -11.20 -0.69
N VAL A 537 16.63 -10.57 -0.70
CA VAL A 537 16.94 -9.43 -1.57
C VAL A 537 16.89 -9.83 -3.04
N GLN A 538 17.52 -10.97 -3.38
CA GLN A 538 17.51 -11.49 -4.75
C GLN A 538 16.11 -11.84 -5.25
N GLU A 539 15.24 -12.39 -4.38
CA GLU A 539 13.87 -12.71 -4.76
C GLU A 539 13.03 -11.44 -5.00
N ILE A 540 13.21 -10.38 -4.20
CA ILE A 540 12.57 -9.09 -4.46
C ILE A 540 13.04 -8.51 -5.80
N PHE A 541 14.35 -8.47 -6.05
CA PHE A 541 14.89 -7.97 -7.33
C PHE A 541 14.29 -8.73 -8.53
N LYS A 542 14.21 -10.06 -8.43
CA LYS A 542 13.70 -10.90 -9.49
C LYS A 542 12.19 -10.78 -9.70
N GLU A 543 11.41 -10.84 -8.62
CA GLU A 543 9.95 -11.02 -8.71
C GLU A 543 9.18 -9.70 -8.62
N CYS A 544 9.72 -8.69 -7.93
CA CYS A 544 9.14 -7.35 -7.85
C CYS A 544 9.63 -6.44 -8.99
N LEU A 545 10.95 -6.44 -9.26
CA LEU A 545 11.56 -5.58 -10.27
C LEU A 545 11.82 -6.30 -11.60
N LEU A 546 11.37 -7.55 -11.71
CA LEU A 546 11.48 -8.37 -12.92
C LEU A 546 12.93 -8.57 -13.40
N GLY A 547 13.89 -8.53 -12.47
CA GLY A 547 15.31 -8.64 -12.77
C GLY A 547 15.87 -7.42 -13.53
N ARG A 548 15.19 -6.27 -13.48
CA ARG A 548 15.60 -5.06 -14.21
C ARG A 548 16.80 -4.40 -13.55
N GLU A 549 18.00 -4.62 -14.10
CA GLU A 549 19.25 -4.00 -13.61
C GLU A 549 19.21 -2.47 -13.61
N SER A 550 18.54 -1.85 -14.60
CA SER A 550 18.40 -0.38 -14.66
C SER A 550 17.58 0.23 -13.52
N SER A 551 16.90 -0.58 -12.71
CA SER A 551 16.22 -0.11 -11.50
C SER A 551 17.20 0.31 -10.39
N GLY A 552 18.46 -0.12 -10.44
CA GLY A 552 19.44 0.12 -9.38
C GLY A 552 19.13 -0.62 -8.06
N PHE A 553 18.11 -1.48 -8.03
CA PHE A 553 17.84 -2.31 -6.86
C PHE A 553 18.99 -3.27 -6.59
N PRO A 554 19.39 -3.44 -5.32
CA PRO A 554 20.44 -4.36 -4.97
C PRO A 554 20.02 -5.81 -5.26
N THR A 555 20.94 -6.58 -5.84
CA THR A 555 20.83 -8.05 -5.96
C THR A 555 21.37 -8.76 -4.72
N CYS A 556 22.23 -8.08 -3.97
CA CYS A 556 22.76 -8.51 -2.68
C CYS A 556 23.05 -7.27 -1.81
N LEU A 557 23.13 -7.47 -0.50
CA LEU A 557 23.53 -6.43 0.46
C LEU A 557 24.83 -6.88 1.14
N ARG A 558 25.82 -5.99 1.21
CA ARG A 558 27.14 -6.30 1.76
C ARG A 558 27.42 -5.54 3.04
N THR A 559 26.76 -4.42 3.27
CA THR A 559 27.07 -3.55 4.40
C THR A 559 25.86 -3.31 5.31
N VAL A 560 26.14 -3.01 6.58
CA VAL A 560 25.11 -2.64 7.56
C VAL A 560 24.31 -1.42 7.12
N PRO A 561 24.92 -0.33 6.59
CA PRO A 561 24.16 0.81 6.06
C PRO A 561 23.23 0.46 4.90
N GLU A 562 23.65 -0.42 3.98
CA GLU A 562 22.79 -0.90 2.89
C GLU A 562 21.56 -1.64 3.43
N LEU A 563 21.75 -2.49 4.44
CA LEU A 563 20.64 -3.21 5.09
C LEU A 563 19.67 -2.28 5.81
N ILE A 564 20.19 -1.29 6.56
CA ILE A 564 19.38 -0.28 7.24
C ILE A 564 18.52 0.47 6.21
N ARG A 565 19.12 0.95 5.13
CA ARG A 565 18.42 1.65 4.06
C ARG A 565 17.33 0.78 3.44
N TYR A 566 17.66 -0.47 3.08
CA TYR A 566 16.73 -1.39 2.44
C TYR A 566 15.52 -1.71 3.32
N VAL A 567 15.73 -2.01 4.61
CA VAL A 567 14.67 -2.31 5.56
C VAL A 567 13.80 -1.08 5.83
N THR A 568 14.39 0.11 5.91
CA THR A 568 13.63 1.36 6.10
C THR A 568 12.73 1.65 4.90
N ILE A 569 13.20 1.43 3.66
CA ILE A 569 12.37 1.54 2.45
C ILE A 569 11.17 0.61 2.52
N VAL A 570 11.37 -0.67 2.90
CA VAL A 570 10.28 -1.66 3.01
C VAL A 570 9.26 -1.19 4.04
N MET A 571 9.71 -0.84 5.25
CA MET A 571 8.81 -0.39 6.32
C MET A 571 8.04 0.87 5.96
N TYR A 572 8.70 1.87 5.36
CA TYR A 572 8.07 3.14 4.99
C TYR A 572 7.05 2.97 3.87
N THR A 573 7.39 2.19 2.84
CA THR A 573 6.50 1.88 1.72
C THR A 573 5.22 1.19 2.19
N CYS A 574 5.34 0.23 3.10
CA CYS A 574 4.20 -0.52 3.64
C CYS A 574 3.32 0.28 4.61
N SER A 575 3.75 1.44 5.08
CA SER A 575 3.05 2.22 6.11
C SER A 575 2.82 3.67 5.67
N ALA A 576 3.78 4.56 5.94
CA ALA A 576 3.66 6.00 5.77
C ALA A 576 3.41 6.42 4.32
N ARG A 577 4.09 5.80 3.33
CA ARG A 577 3.87 6.13 1.90
C ARG A 577 2.42 5.87 1.51
N HIS A 578 1.90 4.69 1.85
CA HIS A 578 0.52 4.32 1.62
C HIS A 578 -0.47 5.26 2.34
N ALA A 579 -0.24 5.55 3.62
CA ALA A 579 -1.10 6.46 4.38
C ALA A 579 -1.22 7.86 3.75
N ALA A 580 -0.09 8.41 3.27
CA ALA A 580 -0.02 9.73 2.65
C ALA A 580 -0.85 9.84 1.35
N VAL A 581 -0.91 8.76 0.57
CA VAL A 581 -1.61 8.74 -0.74
C VAL A 581 -3.00 8.12 -0.69
N ASN A 582 -3.34 7.36 0.36
CA ASN A 582 -4.64 6.68 0.50
C ASN A 582 -5.66 7.51 1.31
N THR A 583 -5.27 8.05 2.47
CA THR A 583 -6.19 8.58 3.48
C THR A 583 -7.04 9.75 2.97
N GLY A 584 -6.44 10.65 2.18
CA GLY A 584 -7.09 11.87 1.69
C GLY A 584 -7.97 11.69 0.45
N GLN A 585 -8.00 10.50 -0.17
CA GLN A 585 -8.67 10.27 -1.46
C GLN A 585 -10.10 10.82 -1.47
N LEU A 586 -10.98 10.37 -0.57
CA LEU A 586 -12.37 10.82 -0.57
C LEU A 586 -12.49 12.34 -0.37
N GLU A 587 -11.63 12.96 0.42
CA GLU A 587 -11.72 14.39 0.71
C GLU A 587 -11.45 15.24 -0.54
N TYR A 588 -10.42 14.89 -1.31
CA TYR A 588 -10.05 15.63 -2.52
C TYR A 588 -10.86 15.22 -3.76
N THR A 589 -11.44 14.02 -3.78
CA THR A 589 -12.16 13.48 -4.94
C THR A 589 -13.68 13.62 -4.84
N ALA A 590 -14.25 13.76 -3.63
CA ALA A 590 -15.71 13.90 -3.45
C ALA A 590 -16.31 15.05 -4.28
N TRP A 591 -15.51 16.07 -4.58
CA TRP A 591 -15.79 17.04 -5.63
C TRP A 591 -15.14 16.63 -6.95
N MET A 592 -15.87 15.87 -7.76
CA MET A 592 -15.37 15.29 -9.02
C MET A 592 -14.61 16.24 -9.96
N PRO A 593 -14.99 17.53 -10.14
CA PRO A 593 -14.22 18.46 -10.98
C PRO A 593 -12.76 18.63 -10.56
N ASN A 594 -12.44 18.38 -9.29
CA ASN A 594 -11.08 18.41 -8.77
C ASN A 594 -10.27 17.13 -9.04
N PHE A 595 -10.91 16.03 -9.46
CA PHE A 595 -10.23 14.75 -9.71
C PHE A 595 -11.04 13.81 -10.64
N PRO A 596 -11.31 14.22 -11.88
CA PRO A 596 -12.15 13.43 -12.79
C PRO A 596 -11.40 12.19 -13.30
N SER A 597 -12.06 11.02 -13.27
CA SER A 597 -11.53 9.76 -13.80
C SER A 597 -11.74 9.59 -15.30
N SER A 598 -12.51 10.47 -15.92
CA SER A 598 -12.90 10.37 -17.32
C SER A 598 -13.24 11.72 -17.94
N MET A 599 -13.10 11.84 -19.26
CA MET A 599 -13.52 13.03 -20.00
C MET A 599 -14.26 12.59 -21.28
N ARG A 600 -15.42 13.19 -21.55
CA ARG A 600 -16.34 12.77 -22.63
C ARG A 600 -16.15 13.54 -23.95
N ASN A 601 -15.42 14.65 -23.92
CA ASN A 601 -15.04 15.44 -25.09
C ASN A 601 -13.51 15.51 -25.22
N PRO A 602 -12.97 15.76 -26.42
CA PRO A 602 -11.53 15.88 -26.63
C PRO A 602 -10.93 17.09 -25.88
N PRO A 603 -9.61 17.07 -25.63
CA PRO A 603 -8.88 18.25 -25.17
C PRO A 603 -9.10 19.45 -26.09
N MET A 604 -9.06 20.65 -25.52
CA MET A 604 -9.27 21.89 -26.26
C MET A 604 -8.15 22.11 -27.30
N GLN A 605 -8.54 22.36 -28.55
CA GLN A 605 -7.62 22.61 -29.66
C GLN A 605 -7.48 24.10 -30.01
N ALA A 606 -8.31 24.96 -29.43
CA ALA A 606 -8.29 26.41 -29.61
C ALA A 606 -8.78 27.11 -28.34
N LYS A 607 -8.42 28.38 -28.18
CA LYS A 607 -8.85 29.26 -27.08
C LYS A 607 -10.17 29.97 -27.42
N GLY A 608 -10.90 30.41 -26.40
CA GLY A 608 -12.10 31.24 -26.51
C GLY A 608 -13.38 30.49 -26.84
N LEU A 609 -13.37 29.15 -26.81
CA LEU A 609 -14.50 28.32 -27.22
C LEU A 609 -15.20 27.61 -26.05
N THR A 610 -14.58 27.57 -24.87
CA THR A 610 -15.16 26.86 -23.73
C THR A 610 -16.24 27.70 -23.05
N THR A 611 -17.37 27.06 -22.76
CA THR A 611 -18.48 27.64 -22.00
C THR A 611 -18.81 26.72 -20.83
N LEU A 612 -19.63 27.18 -19.89
CA LEU A 612 -20.14 26.31 -18.82
C LEU A 612 -20.83 25.05 -19.38
N GLU A 613 -21.55 25.16 -20.50
CA GLU A 613 -22.24 24.04 -21.12
C GLU A 613 -21.26 23.00 -21.67
N THR A 614 -20.26 23.45 -22.45
CA THR A 614 -19.26 22.53 -23.00
C THR A 614 -18.34 21.97 -21.91
N TYR A 615 -18.06 22.72 -20.85
CA TYR A 615 -17.37 22.24 -19.64
C TYR A 615 -18.15 21.10 -18.99
N MET A 616 -19.44 21.31 -18.68
CA MET A 616 -20.32 20.30 -18.07
C MET A 616 -20.48 19.05 -18.94
N ASP A 617 -20.53 19.21 -20.26
CA ASP A 617 -20.61 18.08 -21.19
C ASP A 617 -19.29 17.32 -21.31
N THR A 618 -18.16 17.95 -20.99
CA THR A 618 -16.83 17.29 -21.00
C THR A 618 -16.63 16.42 -19.76
N LEU A 619 -17.11 16.85 -18.59
CA LEU A 619 -17.00 16.08 -17.33
C LEU A 619 -17.68 14.70 -17.40
N PRO A 620 -17.27 13.71 -16.59
CA PRO A 620 -17.92 12.40 -16.51
C PRO A 620 -19.44 12.47 -16.28
N ASP A 621 -20.15 11.49 -16.84
CA ASP A 621 -21.58 11.29 -16.53
C ASP A 621 -21.81 10.89 -15.06
N VAL A 622 -23.07 10.96 -14.61
CA VAL A 622 -23.45 10.67 -13.21
C VAL A 622 -23.03 9.27 -12.78
N LYS A 623 -23.25 8.25 -13.61
CA LYS A 623 -22.91 6.86 -13.30
C LYS A 623 -21.41 6.67 -13.18
N THR A 624 -20.64 7.19 -14.14
CA THR A 624 -19.18 7.13 -14.12
C THR A 624 -18.63 7.79 -12.85
N THR A 625 -19.10 9.01 -12.54
CA THR A 625 -18.73 9.74 -11.31
C THR A 625 -19.03 8.91 -10.06
N CYS A 626 -20.26 8.40 -9.94
CA CYS A 626 -20.72 7.74 -8.72
C CYS A 626 -20.10 6.36 -8.50
N ILE A 627 -19.70 5.65 -9.55
CA ILE A 627 -18.98 4.38 -9.42
C ILE A 627 -17.59 4.61 -8.81
N VAL A 628 -16.84 5.61 -9.29
CA VAL A 628 -15.52 5.97 -8.73
C VAL A 628 -15.65 6.38 -7.27
N LEU A 629 -16.55 7.32 -6.99
CA LEU A 629 -16.75 7.83 -5.63
C LEU A 629 -17.18 6.75 -4.64
N LEU A 630 -17.98 5.76 -5.05
CA LEU A 630 -18.34 4.62 -4.20
C LEU A 630 -17.11 3.79 -3.82
N VAL A 631 -16.20 3.58 -4.77
CA VAL A 631 -14.97 2.84 -4.50
C VAL A 631 -14.03 3.65 -3.62
N LEU A 632 -13.75 4.92 -3.95
CA LEU A 632 -12.87 5.76 -3.14
C LEU A 632 -13.41 5.94 -1.72
N TRP A 633 -14.73 6.05 -1.54
CA TRP A 633 -15.35 6.06 -0.20
C TRP A 633 -15.03 4.80 0.61
N THR A 634 -14.91 3.65 -0.06
CA THR A 634 -14.56 2.36 0.57
C THR A 634 -13.07 2.29 0.88
N LEU A 635 -12.22 2.83 -0.01
CA LEU A 635 -10.76 2.77 0.11
C LEU A 635 -10.18 3.81 1.09
N SER A 636 -10.81 4.97 1.26
CA SER A 636 -10.28 6.02 2.17
C SER A 636 -10.60 5.80 3.65
N ARG A 637 -11.13 4.63 4.03
CA ARG A 637 -11.63 4.39 5.39
C ARG A 637 -11.24 3.02 5.90
N GLU A 638 -10.08 2.98 6.55
CA GLU A 638 -9.60 1.84 7.31
C GLU A 638 -10.73 1.24 8.19
N PRO A 639 -11.16 -0.01 7.91
CA PRO A 639 -12.10 -0.77 8.72
C PRO A 639 -11.64 -0.92 10.17
N ASP A 640 -12.54 -1.47 11.01
CA ASP A 640 -12.19 -1.81 12.39
C ASP A 640 -11.07 -2.88 12.42
N ASP A 641 -10.39 -3.07 13.58
CA ASP A 641 -9.14 -3.84 13.74
C ASP A 641 -7.88 -3.14 13.17
N LYS A 642 -7.69 -1.89 13.61
CA LYS A 642 -6.57 -0.98 13.29
C LYS A 642 -5.33 -1.27 14.12
N ARG A 643 -4.16 -1.13 13.51
CA ARG A 643 -2.85 -1.22 14.17
C ARG A 643 -1.97 -0.05 13.71
N PRO A 644 -2.08 1.11 14.38
CA PRO A 644 -1.26 2.29 14.07
C PRO A 644 0.24 2.01 14.14
N LEU A 645 1.02 2.81 13.43
CA LEU A 645 2.47 2.67 13.32
C LEU A 645 3.12 2.63 14.71
N GLY A 646 3.93 1.60 14.96
CA GLY A 646 4.60 1.40 16.26
C GLY A 646 3.75 0.65 17.30
N HIS A 647 2.45 0.42 17.04
CA HIS A 647 1.62 -0.46 17.86
C HIS A 647 1.77 -1.92 17.41
N PHE A 648 2.66 -2.64 18.10
CA PHE A 648 2.98 -4.04 17.84
C PHE A 648 2.47 -4.92 19.00
N PRO A 649 1.20 -5.38 18.97
CA PRO A 649 0.64 -6.21 20.04
C PRO A 649 1.21 -7.64 20.02
N ASP A 650 1.64 -8.12 18.86
CA ASP A 650 2.24 -9.44 18.70
C ASP A 650 3.71 -9.38 19.11
N ILE A 651 4.05 -10.05 20.22
CA ILE A 651 5.37 -10.01 20.85
C ILE A 651 6.31 -11.00 20.13
N HIS A 652 6.91 -10.55 19.03
CA HIS A 652 7.92 -11.33 18.29
C HIS A 652 9.33 -11.21 18.88
N PHE A 653 9.64 -10.06 19.50
CA PHE A 653 10.89 -9.78 20.19
C PHE A 653 10.71 -9.87 21.71
N VAL A 654 11.58 -10.63 22.37
CA VAL A 654 11.60 -10.74 23.84
C VAL A 654 12.84 -10.08 24.45
N GLU A 655 13.86 -9.85 23.63
CA GLU A 655 15.13 -9.28 24.03
C GLU A 655 14.99 -7.81 24.45
N GLU A 656 15.83 -7.39 25.40
CA GLU A 656 15.75 -6.05 26.00
C GLU A 656 16.00 -4.94 24.97
N VAL A 657 17.01 -5.09 24.10
CA VAL A 657 17.39 -4.06 23.12
C VAL A 657 16.27 -3.78 22.12
N PRO A 658 15.70 -4.78 21.40
CA PRO A 658 14.53 -4.56 20.56
C PRO A 658 13.34 -3.94 21.29
N ARG A 659 13.02 -4.42 22.50
CA ARG A 659 11.89 -3.89 23.29
C ARG A 659 12.08 -2.41 23.64
N ARG A 660 13.27 -2.03 24.07
CA ARG A 660 13.62 -0.64 24.36
C ARG A 660 13.56 0.22 23.10
N SER A 661 14.04 -0.31 21.97
CA SER A 661 14.02 0.40 20.68
C SER A 661 12.59 0.64 20.18
N MET A 662 11.70 -0.35 20.29
CA MET A 662 10.27 -0.21 19.99
C MET A 662 9.60 0.87 20.86
N GLU A 663 9.97 0.96 22.13
CA GLU A 663 9.44 1.99 23.03
C GLU A 663 9.96 3.40 22.65
N ALA A 664 11.25 3.54 22.35
CA ALA A 664 11.82 4.78 21.86
C ALA A 664 11.17 5.23 20.53
N PHE A 665 10.88 4.28 19.63
CA PHE A 665 10.16 4.54 18.39
C PHE A 665 8.76 5.11 18.66
N ARG A 666 7.97 4.48 19.54
CA ARG A 666 6.63 4.98 19.92
C ARG A 666 6.65 6.38 20.52
N GLN A 667 7.65 6.68 21.34
CA GLN A 667 7.83 8.01 21.93
C GLN A 667 8.11 9.06 20.87
N ARG A 668 8.99 8.77 19.89
CA ARG A 668 9.25 9.66 18.76
C ARG A 668 8.01 9.88 17.90
N LEU A 669 7.28 8.82 17.56
CA LEU A 669 6.02 8.92 16.82
C LEU A 669 4.98 9.78 17.57
N SER A 670 4.90 9.65 18.89
CA SER A 670 4.00 10.47 19.72
C SER A 670 4.38 11.96 19.67
N GLN A 671 5.68 12.26 19.66
CA GLN A 671 6.18 13.64 19.51
C GLN A 671 5.88 14.20 18.11
N ILE A 672 6.07 13.40 17.06
CA ILE A 672 5.74 13.78 15.68
C ILE A 672 4.24 14.09 15.57
N SER A 673 3.37 13.20 16.08
CA SER A 673 1.92 13.42 16.15
C SER A 673 1.56 14.73 16.85
N HIS A 674 2.20 15.02 17.99
CA HIS A 674 2.01 16.27 18.70
C HIS A 674 2.35 17.48 17.83
N ASN A 675 3.51 17.48 17.18
CA ASN A 675 3.99 18.58 16.35
C ASN A 675 3.06 18.83 15.14
N ILE A 676 2.67 17.77 14.43
CA ILE A 676 1.73 17.82 13.31
C ILE A 676 0.42 18.47 13.75
N ARG A 677 -0.12 18.05 14.91
CA ARG A 677 -1.38 18.60 15.44
C ARG A 677 -1.25 20.06 15.87
N GLN A 678 -0.11 20.50 16.41
CA GLN A 678 0.09 21.91 16.73
C GLN A 678 0.13 22.77 15.46
N ARG A 679 0.92 22.37 14.46
CA ARG A 679 0.96 23.05 13.16
C ARG A 679 -0.44 23.17 12.55
N ASN A 680 -1.18 22.06 12.50
CA ASN A 680 -2.47 21.99 11.81
C ASN A 680 -3.56 22.89 12.40
N LYS A 681 -3.44 23.33 13.66
CA LYS A 681 -4.38 24.29 14.27
C LYS A 681 -4.39 25.65 13.57
N CYS A 682 -3.32 26.00 12.89
CA CYS A 682 -3.15 27.29 12.22
C CYS A 682 -3.37 27.23 10.71
N LEU A 683 -3.79 26.08 10.16
CA LEU A 683 -3.98 25.86 8.73
C LEU A 683 -5.47 25.83 8.38
N ALA A 684 -5.84 26.50 7.28
CA ALA A 684 -7.19 26.39 6.72
C ALA A 684 -7.49 24.97 6.21
N VAL A 685 -6.48 24.34 5.58
CA VAL A 685 -6.50 22.94 5.15
C VAL A 685 -5.45 22.18 5.97
N PRO A 686 -5.84 21.44 7.03
CA PRO A 686 -4.88 20.70 7.84
C PRO A 686 -4.30 19.52 7.07
N TYR A 687 -2.98 19.31 7.16
CA TYR A 687 -2.32 18.13 6.59
C TYR A 687 -2.05 17.09 7.69
N TYR A 688 -2.89 16.05 7.73
CA TYR A 688 -2.85 15.04 8.81
C TYR A 688 -2.60 13.61 8.32
N TYR A 689 -2.38 13.40 7.02
CA TYR A 689 -2.25 12.06 6.42
C TYR A 689 -1.03 11.28 6.91
N LEU A 690 -0.04 11.99 7.46
CA LEU A 690 1.15 11.44 8.09
C LEU A 690 1.19 11.64 9.62
N ASP A 691 0.05 11.96 10.27
CA ASP A 691 -0.04 11.85 11.73
C ASP A 691 0.14 10.36 12.12
N PRO A 692 1.16 9.98 12.90
CA PRO A 692 1.44 8.57 13.22
C PRO A 692 0.28 7.78 13.82
N VAL A 693 -0.72 8.42 14.43
CA VAL A 693 -1.91 7.70 14.92
C VAL A 693 -2.85 7.23 13.80
N LEU A 694 -2.71 7.78 12.59
CA LEU A 694 -3.50 7.47 11.41
C LEU A 694 -2.73 6.61 10.41
N ILE A 695 -1.40 6.53 10.53
CA ILE A 695 -0.57 5.64 9.72
C ILE A 695 -0.74 4.22 10.26
N GLU A 696 -1.18 3.28 9.43
CA GLU A 696 -1.20 1.85 9.79
C GLU A 696 0.20 1.23 9.65
N ASN A 697 0.47 0.15 10.39
CA ASN A 697 1.73 -0.58 10.23
C ASN A 697 1.88 -1.17 8.82
N SER A 698 0.77 -1.56 8.19
CA SER A 698 0.76 -2.25 6.90
C SER A 698 -0.33 -1.71 5.97
N ILE A 699 -0.27 -2.10 4.70
CA ILE A 699 -1.30 -1.79 3.71
C ILE A 699 -2.52 -2.68 3.98
N SER A 700 -3.51 -2.13 4.67
CA SER A 700 -4.72 -2.88 5.04
C SER A 700 -6.03 -2.16 4.77
N ILE A 701 -5.96 -0.84 4.54
CA ILE A 701 -6.69 0.06 3.62
C ILE A 701 -6.74 1.49 4.19
#